data_AF-A0A7Z9MSB1-F1
#
_entry.id   AF-A0A7Z9MSB1-F1
#
_cell.length_a   1.000
_cell.length_b   1.000
_cell.length_c   1.000
_cell.angle_alpha   90.00
_cell.angle_beta   90.00
_cell.angle_gamma   90.00
#
_symmetry.space_group_name_H-M   'P 1'
#
loop_
_entity.id
_entity.type
_entity.pdbx_description
1 polymer ?
#
loop_
_entity_poly.entity_id
_entity_poly.type
_entity_poly.pdbx_seq_one_letter_code
_entity_poly.pdbx_strand_id
1 'polypeptide(L)'
;NNFCSTDRIAVRIGTTSSDTSGMIARYNFWNTGNQHTIESSMVYDRADDINIYGFIPYMPFLSAPYGESSGGSPKVSQTLPQCTVVSSNRAGSICAQVCEGIPPGDDDPEPEPVDINVAMLLTFPSPLIVPRDKPRGDDAILQASFNINIGHQWEGHLKKYNLNKDGSIGDLQWDAGKLLNTNKKAVNRNIFTVGDGLTVFGNDNFKASNVDKLKPILYGDGHANIDVEDAKKLINFVRGIDVFDEVPNESERWKLGDIYHAELALMGPPSAKITDNPDKKHTDAGYRFNSGYASFYETHQDRTKVVFAGSNDGMLHAFNLDTGEELWAFIPPMLVSKLKSMVSAEPNKSTSIFGVDGSPVVKDVFLSGRWRTIVMGGLGYGGHGYYALDVTDPESPEHLFSFSYDADAQQGHTWQGRNGTKNNDINFNQLGGAWSKPLILRIPIGGSSQWVAVIGGGFNGGNIREYGSVIYVLDLEQNGQVIRKIDVADLSGNKIFNSVPSSLTAITPDNSNKADYKGAMVYFSDLEAKLWKLNLTDEGVLFSLNQVFDAQADNLNGRYSYHSVTPAMGSDNKLRMFYGTGDLQKLMSGSSKIDNRLLGIKEQKFPSIDTNTSFTESSLLDTTGDEKLCSDDNDQGWKVKLKPGEKVTSKAMVSYGTVFFSKYEPLTTDECALGKASITGVDYQCGSEEFTVDLGIGIVTAPIIYRGKLYVGISGDGIDTFKLPEGWIKKDNLLMGKPGNLANWQSVKMKSWREKF
;
A
#
# COMPACT_ATOMS: atom_id res chain seq x y z
N ASN A 1 15.28 2.01 3.42
CA ASN A 1 16.25 3.08 3.76
C ASN A 1 17.61 2.46 3.99
N ASN A 2 18.57 2.71 3.10
CA ASN A 2 19.97 2.36 3.33
C ASN A 2 20.69 3.57 3.96
N PHE A 3 21.30 3.40 5.12
CA PHE A 3 22.15 4.42 5.73
C PHE A 3 23.60 4.24 5.27
N CYS A 4 23.97 4.88 4.17
CA CYS A 4 25.36 5.03 3.78
C CYS A 4 25.97 6.21 4.55
N SER A 5 26.73 5.91 5.61
CA SER A 5 27.58 6.89 6.29
C SER A 5 28.97 6.30 6.50
N THR A 6 30.00 7.01 6.04
CA THR A 6 31.41 6.64 6.15
C THR A 6 32.05 7.11 7.48
N ASP A 7 31.31 7.89 8.28
CA ASP A 7 31.85 8.83 9.27
C ASP A 7 31.49 8.50 10.73
N ARG A 8 31.29 7.21 11.01
CA ARG A 8 31.44 6.53 12.32
C ARG A 8 30.78 7.17 13.55
N ILE A 9 29.70 6.54 14.05
CA ILE A 9 29.32 6.64 15.46
C ILE A 9 29.82 5.39 16.21
N ALA A 10 30.61 5.59 17.27
CA ALA A 10 31.01 4.53 18.20
C ALA A 10 30.74 4.99 19.64
N VAL A 11 29.83 4.30 20.34
CA VAL A 11 29.45 4.64 21.72
C VAL A 11 30.34 3.88 22.70
N ARG A 12 31.12 4.60 23.51
CA ARG A 12 31.90 4.04 24.61
C ARG A 12 31.09 4.13 25.91
N ILE A 13 30.81 3.00 26.53
CA ILE A 13 30.21 2.90 27.86
C ILE A 13 31.32 2.79 28.92
N GLY A 14 31.06 3.23 30.15
CA GLY A 14 32.00 3.20 31.27
C GLY A 14 32.44 1.79 31.66
N THR A 15 33.68 1.62 32.13
CA THR A 15 34.33 0.30 32.31
C THR A 15 34.86 0.08 33.73
N THR A 16 34.24 0.69 34.74
CA THR A 16 34.60 0.50 36.16
C THR A 16 33.35 0.43 37.05
N SER A 17 33.47 -0.20 38.21
CA SER A 17 32.36 -0.47 39.14
C SER A 17 31.81 0.76 39.90
N SER A 18 32.03 1.96 39.37
CA SER A 18 31.51 3.23 39.90
C SER A 18 30.82 4.11 38.84
N ASP A 19 30.86 3.76 37.55
CA ASP A 19 30.21 4.54 36.49
C ASP A 19 28.72 4.19 36.40
N THR A 20 27.85 4.95 37.07
CA THR A 20 26.39 4.77 37.01
C THR A 20 25.77 5.43 35.77
N SER A 21 26.14 4.98 34.58
CA SER A 21 25.38 5.29 33.35
C SER A 21 24.04 4.56 33.40
N GLY A 22 22.94 5.29 33.63
CA GLY A 22 21.59 4.76 33.88
C GLY A 22 20.86 4.12 32.68
N MET A 23 21.57 3.38 31.82
CA MET A 23 21.03 2.72 30.64
C MET A 23 21.12 1.20 30.78
N ILE A 24 19.97 0.52 30.81
CA ILE A 24 19.90 -0.94 30.90
C ILE A 24 19.85 -1.51 29.47
N ALA A 25 21.01 -1.86 28.91
CA ALA A 25 21.07 -2.69 27.72
C ALA A 25 20.53 -4.11 28.05
N ARG A 26 19.80 -4.73 27.12
CA ARG A 26 19.22 -6.08 27.34
C ARG A 26 19.88 -7.19 26.52
N TYR A 27 20.42 -6.91 25.32
CA TYR A 27 20.99 -7.93 24.42
C TYR A 27 22.17 -7.37 23.53
N ASN A 28 23.11 -8.21 23.04
CA ASN A 28 24.36 -7.92 22.25
C ASN A 28 24.66 -9.06 21.24
N PHE A 29 25.45 -8.97 20.15
CA PHE A 29 25.59 -10.07 19.16
C PHE A 29 26.97 -10.21 18.40
N TRP A 30 27.88 -11.07 18.92
CA TRP A 30 28.88 -11.98 18.29
C TRP A 30 29.97 -11.61 17.23
N ASN A 31 31.20 -12.08 17.53
CA ASN A 31 32.11 -12.98 16.76
C ASN A 31 32.73 -12.57 15.38
N THR A 32 33.97 -12.06 15.40
CA THR A 32 34.99 -12.39 14.37
C THR A 32 36.38 -12.62 15.02
N GLY A 33 37.25 -13.37 14.35
CA GLY A 33 38.56 -13.80 14.89
C GLY A 33 39.74 -12.82 14.72
N ASN A 34 39.52 -11.55 14.37
CA ASN A 34 40.60 -10.60 14.07
C ASN A 34 40.42 -9.23 14.77
N GLN A 35 41.15 -9.04 15.87
CA GLN A 35 41.14 -7.84 16.72
C GLN A 35 41.60 -6.52 16.07
N HIS A 36 41.94 -6.50 14.78
CA HIS A 36 42.43 -5.32 14.06
C HIS A 36 41.58 -4.94 12.83
N THR A 37 40.41 -5.57 12.64
CA THR A 37 39.52 -5.27 11.52
C THR A 37 38.09 -5.03 12.04
N ILE A 38 37.67 -3.77 12.02
CA ILE A 38 36.30 -3.36 12.35
C ILE A 38 35.60 -3.04 11.02
N GLU A 39 34.60 -3.83 10.67
CA GLU A 39 33.79 -3.64 9.46
C GLU A 39 32.62 -2.68 9.71
N SER A 40 31.96 -2.22 8.63
CA SER A 40 31.01 -1.10 8.60
C SER A 40 29.69 -1.29 9.36
N SER A 41 29.54 -2.37 10.13
CA SER A 41 28.31 -2.77 10.84
C SER A 41 28.55 -3.25 12.28
N MET A 42 29.76 -3.08 12.82
CA MET A 42 30.16 -3.62 14.12
C MET A 42 29.89 -2.71 15.33
N VAL A 43 29.57 -3.34 16.46
CA VAL A 43 29.67 -2.78 17.82
C VAL A 43 30.63 -3.66 18.61
N TYR A 44 31.53 -3.06 19.40
CA TYR A 44 32.57 -3.80 20.13
C TYR A 44 32.24 -3.91 21.62
N ASP A 45 31.98 -5.14 22.06
CA ASP A 45 32.08 -5.57 23.45
C ASP A 45 33.39 -6.33 23.68
N ARG A 46 33.94 -6.24 24.89
CA ARG A 46 35.17 -6.89 25.34
C ARG A 46 34.93 -8.09 26.26
N ALA A 47 33.70 -8.28 26.75
CA ALA A 47 33.32 -9.38 27.65
C ALA A 47 32.74 -10.61 26.91
N ASP A 48 32.00 -10.39 25.82
CA ASP A 48 31.38 -11.41 24.96
C ASP A 48 30.35 -12.30 25.70
N ASP A 49 29.49 -11.68 26.53
CA ASP A 49 28.61 -12.38 27.48
C ASP A 49 27.08 -12.26 27.22
N ILE A 50 26.63 -11.68 26.10
CA ILE A 50 25.21 -11.37 25.82
C ILE A 50 24.83 -11.63 24.33
N ASN A 51 23.56 -12.07 24.02
CA ASN A 51 23.14 -12.64 22.71
C ASN A 51 21.81 -12.11 22.03
N ILE A 52 21.94 -11.40 20.90
CA ILE A 52 21.16 -11.29 19.57
C ILE A 52 22.17 -12.14 16.85
N TYR A 53 21.76 -11.73 15.58
CA TYR A 53 22.47 -10.69 14.80
C TYR A 53 21.44 -9.64 14.30
N GLY A 54 21.72 -8.33 14.40
CA GLY A 54 21.04 -7.28 13.60
C GLY A 54 20.39 -6.08 14.32
N PHE A 55 20.79 -4.87 13.86
CA PHE A 55 20.11 -3.55 13.86
C PHE A 55 19.62 -2.89 15.17
N ILE A 56 19.79 -1.56 15.25
CA ILE A 56 19.17 -0.68 16.25
C ILE A 56 18.18 0.25 15.51
N PRO A 57 16.87 0.19 15.79
CA PRO A 57 15.91 1.14 15.21
C PRO A 57 16.04 2.51 15.87
N TYR A 58 16.19 3.55 15.05
CA TYR A 58 16.04 4.95 15.48
C TYR A 58 14.69 5.49 15.00
N MET A 59 13.77 5.70 15.95
CA MET A 59 12.66 6.63 15.77
C MET A 59 13.09 8.03 16.28
N PRO A 60 12.82 9.11 15.54
CA PRO A 60 13.14 10.47 15.98
C PRO A 60 12.16 10.94 17.07
N PHE A 61 12.44 10.57 18.32
CA PHE A 61 11.71 11.06 19.49
C PHE A 61 12.05 12.54 19.77
N LEU A 62 11.22 13.45 19.27
CA LEU A 62 11.20 14.84 19.75
C LEU A 62 10.45 14.95 21.09
N SER A 63 11.06 14.43 22.15
CA SER A 63 10.74 14.86 23.51
C SER A 63 11.19 16.31 23.69
N ALA A 64 10.24 17.24 23.87
CA ALA A 64 10.58 18.63 24.12
C ALA A 64 11.47 18.77 25.37
N PRO A 65 12.53 19.61 25.35
CA PRO A 65 13.43 19.75 26.49
C PRO A 65 12.67 20.36 27.68
N TYR A 66 12.69 19.66 28.81
CA TYR A 66 12.21 20.21 30.09
C TYR A 66 13.06 21.43 30.47
N GLY A 67 12.42 22.58 30.64
CA GLY A 67 13.08 23.79 31.10
C GLY A 67 13.15 23.86 32.62
N GLU A 68 14.27 23.46 33.21
CA GLU A 68 14.62 23.89 34.57
C GLU A 68 15.53 25.11 34.55
N SER A 69 15.10 26.18 35.21
CA SER A 69 15.82 27.45 35.27
C SER A 69 16.65 27.59 36.54
N SER A 70 17.97 27.77 36.43
CA SER A 70 18.70 28.71 37.31
C SER A 70 20.16 28.95 36.89
N GLY A 71 20.62 30.20 37.01
CA GLY A 71 22.02 30.53 37.29
C GLY A 71 22.95 30.85 36.10
N GLY A 72 23.49 32.09 36.09
CA GLY A 72 24.83 32.38 35.56
C GLY A 72 24.98 32.75 34.08
N SER A 73 25.08 34.05 33.80
CA SER A 73 25.76 34.57 32.59
C SER A 73 27.28 34.29 32.67
N PRO A 74 28.02 34.17 31.54
CA PRO A 74 28.07 35.22 30.51
C PRO A 74 27.93 34.76 29.05
N LYS A 75 27.72 35.74 28.16
CA LYS A 75 27.73 35.56 26.70
C LYS A 75 29.10 35.06 26.21
N VAL A 76 29.10 33.94 25.48
CA VAL A 76 30.23 33.51 24.65
C VAL A 76 29.74 33.38 23.21
N SER A 77 30.34 34.15 22.30
CA SER A 77 30.10 34.02 20.87
C SER A 77 30.98 32.89 20.32
N GLN A 78 30.39 31.73 20.08
CA GLN A 78 31.03 30.64 19.33
C GLN A 78 30.13 30.20 18.17
N THR A 79 30.58 30.50 16.96
CA THR A 79 30.09 29.89 15.72
C THR A 79 30.51 28.42 15.71
N LEU A 80 29.62 27.54 16.16
CA LEU A 80 29.76 26.10 15.93
C LEU A 80 29.53 25.82 14.43
N PRO A 81 30.36 24.99 13.77
CA PRO A 81 30.05 24.50 12.43
C PRO A 81 28.74 23.71 12.49
N GLN A 82 27.73 24.14 11.73
CA GLN A 82 26.48 23.40 11.61
C GLN A 82 26.72 22.20 10.71
N CYS A 83 26.54 20.99 11.25
CA CYS A 83 26.47 19.78 10.44
C CYS A 83 25.14 19.78 9.69
N THR A 84 25.16 20.27 8.43
CA THR A 84 24.00 20.30 7.54
C THR A 84 23.44 18.89 7.36
N VAL A 85 22.11 18.72 7.51
CA VAL A 85 21.47 17.45 7.17
C VAL A 85 21.38 17.39 5.64
N VAL A 86 22.29 16.64 5.02
CA VAL A 86 22.39 16.57 3.55
C VAL A 86 21.25 15.72 2.99
N SER A 87 20.16 16.38 2.62
CA SER A 87 19.22 15.87 1.62
C SER A 87 20.00 15.48 0.36
N SER A 88 19.68 14.33 -0.25
CA SER A 88 20.44 13.81 -1.39
C SER A 88 20.26 14.69 -2.64
N ASN A 89 21.23 15.56 -2.90
CA ASN A 89 21.20 16.58 -3.97
C ASN A 89 21.35 16.00 -5.40
N ARG A 90 20.70 14.88 -5.74
CA ARG A 90 20.87 14.16 -7.01
C ARG A 90 19.58 13.51 -7.52
N ALA A 91 19.15 13.94 -8.69
CA ALA A 91 18.08 13.32 -9.50
C ALA A 91 18.64 12.76 -10.84
N GLY A 92 19.92 12.37 -10.85
CA GLY A 92 20.63 11.79 -12.00
C GLY A 92 21.46 10.60 -11.54
N SER A 93 20.92 9.40 -11.71
CA SER A 93 21.20 8.20 -10.89
C SER A 93 20.89 8.39 -9.40
N ILE A 94 20.45 7.33 -8.74
CA ILE A 94 20.18 7.34 -7.29
C ILE A 94 21.49 7.26 -6.46
N CYS A 95 22.65 7.02 -7.08
CA CYS A 95 23.93 6.82 -6.38
C CYS A 95 25.21 7.30 -7.14
N ALA A 96 25.39 8.60 -7.42
CA ALA A 96 26.68 9.08 -7.94
C ALA A 96 27.05 10.56 -7.62
N GLN A 97 27.77 10.79 -6.52
CA GLN A 97 29.13 11.40 -6.56
C GLN A 97 29.87 10.92 -5.29
N VAL A 98 31.03 10.28 -5.44
CA VAL A 98 32.38 10.88 -5.54
C VAL A 98 32.91 11.34 -4.19
N CYS A 99 33.97 10.67 -3.76
CA CYS A 99 34.83 11.12 -2.68
C CYS A 99 35.70 12.28 -3.18
N GLU A 100 35.59 13.46 -2.60
CA GLU A 100 36.65 14.46 -2.71
C GLU A 100 37.86 14.00 -1.90
N GLY A 101 38.97 13.72 -2.58
CA GLY A 101 40.14 13.08 -1.95
C GLY A 101 41.37 12.92 -2.85
N ILE A 102 41.39 13.58 -4.01
CA ILE A 102 42.55 13.65 -4.91
C ILE A 102 42.76 15.13 -5.24
N PRO A 103 43.95 15.72 -5.03
CA PRO A 103 44.22 17.09 -5.45
C PRO A 103 44.24 17.16 -6.99
N PRO A 104 43.77 18.27 -7.60
CA PRO A 104 43.75 18.39 -9.05
C PRO A 104 45.16 18.31 -9.64
N GLY A 105 45.30 17.51 -10.70
CA GLY A 105 46.30 17.77 -11.73
C GLY A 105 45.66 18.66 -12.79
N ASP A 106 46.38 19.68 -13.27
CA ASP A 106 45.88 20.57 -14.31
C ASP A 106 45.70 19.80 -15.64
N ASP A 107 44.45 19.65 -16.11
CA ASP A 107 44.03 19.64 -17.54
C ASP A 107 42.60 19.09 -17.77
N ASP A 108 41.99 18.37 -16.81
CA ASP A 108 40.60 17.89 -16.94
C ASP A 108 39.56 19.02 -16.71
N PRO A 109 38.51 19.13 -17.56
CA PRO A 109 37.47 20.15 -17.41
C PRO A 109 36.51 19.86 -16.25
N GLU A 110 36.10 20.91 -15.52
CA GLU A 110 35.05 20.79 -14.49
C GLU A 110 33.75 20.23 -15.09
N PRO A 111 33.09 19.26 -14.45
CA PRO A 111 31.78 18.78 -14.90
C PRO A 111 30.74 19.88 -14.71
N GLU A 112 30.00 20.23 -15.78
CA GLU A 112 28.98 21.27 -15.70
C GLU A 112 27.90 20.95 -14.64
N PRO A 113 27.42 21.96 -13.89
CA PRO A 113 26.46 21.75 -12.81
C PRO A 113 25.13 21.23 -13.35
N VAL A 114 24.79 20.00 -12.97
CA VAL A 114 23.49 19.37 -13.31
C VAL A 114 22.36 20.16 -12.68
N ASP A 115 21.36 20.54 -13.50
CA ASP A 115 20.16 21.21 -13.02
C ASP A 115 19.36 20.28 -12.09
N ILE A 116 19.21 20.69 -10.83
CA ILE A 116 18.49 19.95 -9.79
C ILE A 116 16.95 20.07 -9.90
N ASN A 117 16.45 20.89 -10.82
CA ASN A 117 15.01 21.17 -10.99
C ASN A 117 14.30 20.21 -11.97
N VAL A 118 14.93 19.09 -12.35
CA VAL A 118 14.31 18.08 -13.22
C VAL A 118 13.22 17.32 -12.46
N ALA A 119 11.97 17.79 -12.57
CA ALA A 119 10.80 17.17 -11.96
C ALA A 119 10.55 15.76 -12.54
N MET A 120 10.99 14.74 -11.82
CA MET A 120 10.73 13.33 -12.17
C MET A 120 9.29 12.96 -11.80
N LEU A 121 8.42 12.85 -12.80
CA LEU A 121 7.08 12.30 -12.63
C LEU A 121 7.18 10.78 -12.39
N LEU A 122 6.63 10.28 -11.28
CA LEU A 122 6.62 8.87 -10.90
C LEU A 122 5.19 8.32 -10.78
N THR A 123 5.04 7.00 -10.84
CA THR A 123 3.78 6.26 -10.64
C THR A 123 4.05 4.86 -10.06
N PHE A 124 3.19 4.44 -9.14
CA PHE A 124 3.25 3.13 -8.47
C PHE A 124 1.88 2.45 -8.29
N PRO A 125 0.74 3.17 -8.12
CA PRO A 125 -0.57 2.55 -8.21
C PRO A 125 -0.88 2.12 -9.63
N SER A 126 -1.56 0.99 -9.79
CA SER A 126 -1.92 0.46 -11.12
C SER A 126 -2.99 1.31 -11.80
N PRO A 127 -3.02 1.40 -13.15
CA PRO A 127 -4.00 2.20 -13.86
C PRO A 127 -5.45 1.76 -13.59
N LEU A 128 -6.34 2.71 -13.27
CA LEU A 128 -7.76 2.42 -13.09
C LEU A 128 -8.52 2.61 -14.40
N ILE A 129 -8.97 1.51 -15.00
CA ILE A 129 -9.88 1.53 -16.15
C ILE A 129 -11.31 1.82 -15.67
N VAL A 130 -11.96 2.79 -16.29
CA VAL A 130 -13.36 3.16 -16.05
C VAL A 130 -14.16 2.91 -17.33
N PRO A 131 -14.87 1.78 -17.46
CA PRO A 131 -15.77 1.54 -18.57
C PRO A 131 -16.91 2.57 -18.60
N ARG A 132 -17.37 2.92 -19.80
CA ARG A 132 -18.55 3.78 -19.99
C ARG A 132 -19.82 3.16 -19.40
N ASP A 133 -20.59 3.98 -18.69
CA ASP A 133 -21.90 3.66 -18.13
C ASP A 133 -23.03 3.71 -19.19
N LYS A 134 -22.86 4.49 -20.26
CA LYS A 134 -23.91 4.76 -21.26
C LYS A 134 -23.47 4.39 -22.69
N PRO A 135 -24.36 3.88 -23.57
CA PRO A 135 -24.00 3.44 -24.93
C PRO A 135 -23.38 4.54 -25.82
N ARG A 136 -23.76 5.80 -25.55
CA ARG A 136 -23.12 7.01 -26.07
C ARG A 136 -22.27 7.63 -24.96
N GLY A 137 -21.02 7.26 -24.97
CA GLY A 137 -19.95 7.64 -24.05
C GLY A 137 -18.69 6.91 -24.49
N ASP A 138 -17.54 7.39 -24.03
CA ASP A 138 -16.26 6.72 -24.20
C ASP A 138 -15.80 6.17 -22.83
N ASP A 139 -14.89 5.20 -22.84
CA ASP A 139 -14.31 4.71 -21.58
C ASP A 139 -13.20 5.69 -21.13
N ALA A 140 -12.69 5.55 -19.91
CA ALA A 140 -11.55 6.33 -19.44
C ALA A 140 -10.49 5.45 -18.75
N ILE A 141 -9.29 6.00 -18.63
CA ILE A 141 -8.21 5.46 -17.80
C ILE A 141 -7.74 6.56 -16.85
N LEU A 142 -7.62 6.24 -15.57
CA LEU A 142 -7.04 7.13 -14.57
C LEU A 142 -5.68 6.61 -14.14
N GLN A 143 -4.73 7.52 -13.98
CA GLN A 143 -3.43 7.24 -13.39
C GLN A 143 -3.15 8.22 -12.24
N ALA A 144 -2.75 7.67 -11.11
CA ALA A 144 -2.12 8.39 -10.02
C ALA A 144 -0.63 8.53 -10.31
N SER A 145 -0.07 9.71 -10.12
CA SER A 145 1.37 9.99 -10.30
C SER A 145 1.80 11.14 -9.41
N PHE A 146 3.10 11.37 -9.25
CA PHE A 146 3.60 12.50 -8.46
C PHE A 146 4.97 12.98 -8.91
N ASN A 147 5.30 14.26 -8.68
CA ASN A 147 6.66 14.78 -8.83
C ASN A 147 7.37 14.71 -7.47
N ILE A 148 8.58 14.16 -7.43
CA ILE A 148 9.46 14.36 -6.27
C ILE A 148 9.99 15.79 -6.31
N ASN A 149 9.81 16.51 -5.21
CA ASN A 149 10.47 17.79 -4.95
C ASN A 149 11.28 17.68 -3.64
N ILE A 150 12.58 18.00 -3.68
CA ILE A 150 13.53 17.67 -2.61
C ILE A 150 13.45 18.71 -1.50
N GLY A 151 13.00 18.29 -0.32
CA GLY A 151 12.76 19.21 0.80
C GLY A 151 11.42 19.91 0.75
N HIS A 152 10.44 19.37 0.03
CA HIS A 152 9.05 19.85 -0.01
C HIS A 152 8.07 18.67 0.16
N GLN A 153 6.76 18.93 0.16
CA GLN A 153 5.78 17.87 -0.10
C GLN A 153 5.89 17.43 -1.57
N TRP A 154 5.77 16.14 -1.84
CA TRP A 154 5.72 15.64 -3.23
C TRP A 154 4.39 16.02 -3.89
N GLU A 155 4.45 16.41 -5.16
CA GLU A 155 3.32 16.97 -5.87
C GLU A 155 2.45 15.87 -6.47
N GLY A 156 1.38 15.49 -5.79
CA GLY A 156 0.44 14.48 -6.26
C GLY A 156 -0.43 14.96 -7.42
N HIS A 157 -0.54 14.10 -8.43
CA HIS A 157 -1.38 14.23 -9.61
C HIS A 157 -2.33 13.02 -9.71
N LEU A 158 -3.56 13.28 -10.13
CA LEU A 158 -4.51 12.25 -10.55
C LEU A 158 -5.06 12.65 -11.91
N LYS A 159 -4.71 11.91 -12.96
CA LYS A 159 -4.97 12.27 -14.37
C LYS A 159 -5.99 11.31 -14.97
N LYS A 160 -7.07 11.84 -15.56
CA LYS A 160 -8.07 11.07 -16.35
C LYS A 160 -7.84 11.29 -17.83
N TYR A 161 -7.62 10.23 -18.59
CA TYR A 161 -7.55 10.25 -20.06
C TYR A 161 -8.78 9.54 -20.65
N ASN A 162 -9.22 9.99 -21.82
CA ASN A 162 -10.18 9.25 -22.64
C ASN A 162 -9.54 7.92 -23.12
N LEU A 163 -10.31 6.85 -23.25
CA LEU A 163 -9.93 5.63 -23.95
C LEU A 163 -10.77 5.51 -25.23
N ASN A 164 -10.08 5.54 -26.37
CA ASN A 164 -10.68 5.35 -27.69
C ASN A 164 -11.36 3.98 -27.79
N LYS A 165 -12.27 3.82 -28.77
CA LYS A 165 -13.06 2.58 -28.96
C LYS A 165 -12.22 1.32 -29.23
N ASP A 166 -10.97 1.47 -29.67
CA ASP A 166 -10.00 0.39 -29.84
C ASP A 166 -9.14 0.12 -28.58
N GLY A 167 -9.33 0.89 -27.50
CA GLY A 167 -8.51 0.89 -26.29
C GLY A 167 -7.20 1.69 -26.39
N SER A 168 -6.99 2.54 -27.40
CA SER A 168 -5.83 3.45 -27.38
C SER A 168 -6.07 4.61 -26.41
N ILE A 169 -5.00 5.10 -25.76
CA ILE A 169 -5.10 6.20 -24.80
C ILE A 169 -5.31 7.50 -25.58
N GLY A 170 -6.52 8.06 -25.46
CA GLY A 170 -6.91 9.36 -25.99
C GLY A 170 -6.50 10.50 -25.08
N ASP A 171 -7.19 11.64 -25.16
CA ASP A 171 -6.72 12.88 -24.56
C ASP A 171 -7.00 13.03 -23.08
N LEU A 172 -6.10 13.78 -22.41
CA LEU A 172 -6.24 14.16 -21.01
C LEU A 172 -7.52 14.99 -20.87
N GLN A 173 -8.43 14.53 -20.02
CA GLN A 173 -9.69 15.20 -19.71
C GLN A 173 -9.50 16.18 -18.55
N TRP A 174 -8.82 15.74 -17.49
CA TRP A 174 -8.47 16.57 -16.34
C TRP A 174 -7.27 16.01 -15.57
N ASP A 175 -6.65 16.87 -14.76
CA ASP A 175 -5.66 16.56 -13.74
C ASP A 175 -6.15 17.17 -12.42
N ALA A 176 -6.53 16.33 -11.46
CA ALA A 176 -7.17 16.78 -10.23
C ALA A 176 -6.22 17.49 -9.26
N GLY A 177 -4.92 17.18 -9.30
CA GLY A 177 -3.92 17.91 -8.51
C GLY A 177 -3.75 19.34 -9.03
N LYS A 178 -3.67 19.48 -10.36
CA LYS A 178 -3.64 20.79 -11.02
C LYS A 178 -4.94 21.58 -10.81
N LEU A 179 -6.11 20.94 -10.96
CA LEU A 179 -7.40 21.59 -10.70
C LEU A 179 -7.54 22.03 -9.24
N LEU A 180 -7.13 21.18 -8.28
CA LEU A 180 -7.14 21.51 -6.86
C LEU A 180 -6.24 22.71 -6.58
N ASN A 181 -5.03 22.76 -7.16
CA ASN A 181 -4.13 23.88 -6.92
C ASN A 181 -4.62 25.18 -7.57
N THR A 182 -5.02 25.15 -8.85
CA THR A 182 -5.40 26.34 -9.64
C THR A 182 -6.80 26.88 -9.34
N ASN A 183 -7.81 26.00 -9.24
CA ASN A 183 -9.22 26.43 -9.19
C ASN A 183 -9.79 26.50 -7.77
N LYS A 184 -9.22 25.75 -6.81
CA LYS A 184 -9.77 25.62 -5.45
C LYS A 184 -8.84 26.20 -4.39
N LYS A 185 -9.11 27.46 -4.00
CA LYS A 185 -8.41 28.12 -2.89
C LYS A 185 -8.49 27.29 -1.60
N ALA A 186 -7.40 27.24 -0.84
CA ALA A 186 -7.22 26.42 0.36
C ALA A 186 -8.22 26.78 1.47
N VAL A 187 -8.68 28.03 1.52
CA VAL A 187 -9.80 28.45 2.37
C VAL A 187 -11.13 27.77 2.00
N ASN A 188 -11.34 27.46 0.71
CA ASN A 188 -12.56 26.86 0.15
C ASN A 188 -12.51 25.32 0.02
N ARG A 189 -11.51 24.65 0.61
CA ARG A 189 -11.47 23.17 0.65
C ARG A 189 -12.40 22.65 1.75
N ASN A 190 -13.14 21.57 1.46
CA ASN A 190 -13.98 20.90 2.43
C ASN A 190 -13.14 19.80 3.08
N ILE A 191 -12.51 20.10 4.22
CA ILE A 191 -11.61 19.15 4.89
C ILE A 191 -12.16 18.86 6.29
N PHE A 192 -12.34 17.58 6.60
CA PHE A 192 -12.88 17.16 7.89
C PHE A 192 -12.11 16.01 8.54
N THR A 193 -12.21 15.97 9.86
CA THR A 193 -11.76 14.86 10.72
C THR A 193 -12.79 14.65 11.83
N VAL A 194 -12.50 13.73 12.76
CA VAL A 194 -13.37 13.40 13.90
C VAL A 194 -12.60 13.43 15.21
N GLY A 195 -13.30 13.62 16.32
CA GLY A 195 -12.72 13.79 17.65
C GLY A 195 -13.58 14.65 18.56
N ASP A 196 -13.26 14.64 19.86
CA ASP A 196 -14.18 15.12 20.89
C ASP A 196 -14.49 16.62 20.79
N GLY A 197 -15.76 16.92 20.57
CA GLY A 197 -16.27 18.29 20.39
C GLY A 197 -16.13 18.85 18.97
N LEU A 198 -15.67 18.08 17.99
CA LEU A 198 -15.83 18.39 16.57
C LEU A 198 -17.23 17.94 16.10
N THR A 199 -18.01 18.88 15.56
CA THR A 199 -19.23 18.55 14.82
C THR A 199 -18.89 18.27 13.35
N VAL A 200 -19.46 17.22 12.77
CA VAL A 200 -19.27 16.85 11.35
C VAL A 200 -20.38 17.38 10.44
N PHE A 201 -21.38 18.07 11.00
CA PHE A 201 -22.40 18.80 10.23
C PHE A 201 -21.76 19.92 9.38
N GLY A 202 -21.40 19.60 8.12
CA GLY A 202 -20.91 20.56 7.13
C GLY A 202 -19.63 20.19 6.37
N ASN A 203 -19.03 19.01 6.59
CA ASN A 203 -17.90 18.43 5.82
C ASN A 203 -16.61 19.28 5.73
N ASP A 204 -16.56 20.40 6.43
CA ASP A 204 -15.41 21.28 6.60
C ASP A 204 -15.27 21.63 8.08
N ASN A 205 -14.53 20.83 8.84
CA ASN A 205 -14.27 21.08 10.27
C ASN A 205 -12.77 21.20 10.62
N PHE A 206 -11.87 20.86 9.69
CA PHE A 206 -10.43 21.05 9.83
C PHE A 206 -10.04 22.46 9.35
N LYS A 207 -10.40 23.48 10.13
CA LYS A 207 -10.14 24.90 9.82
C LYS A 207 -9.80 25.73 11.05
N ALA A 208 -9.11 26.86 10.86
CA ALA A 208 -8.59 27.71 11.92
C ALA A 208 -9.65 28.24 12.91
N SER A 209 -10.92 28.33 12.52
CA SER A 209 -12.04 28.66 13.43
C SER A 209 -12.28 27.61 14.52
N ASN A 210 -11.82 26.38 14.30
CA ASN A 210 -12.04 25.22 15.16
C ASN A 210 -10.76 24.86 15.95
N VAL A 211 -9.77 25.76 16.01
CA VAL A 211 -8.46 25.52 16.65
C VAL A 211 -8.59 25.02 18.10
N ASP A 212 -9.56 25.52 18.87
CA ASP A 212 -9.80 25.09 20.26
C ASP A 212 -10.17 23.59 20.40
N LYS A 213 -10.60 22.95 19.31
CA LYS A 213 -10.88 21.52 19.23
C LYS A 213 -9.79 20.74 18.50
N LEU A 214 -9.18 21.34 17.48
CA LEU A 214 -8.12 20.70 16.70
C LEU A 214 -6.77 20.67 17.45
N LYS A 215 -6.44 21.71 18.21
CA LYS A 215 -5.15 21.86 18.90
C LYS A 215 -4.86 20.72 19.90
N PRO A 216 -5.79 20.27 20.76
CA PRO A 216 -5.59 19.07 21.58
C PRO A 216 -5.32 17.79 20.76
N ILE A 217 -5.96 17.64 19.59
CA ILE A 217 -5.81 16.45 18.73
C ILE A 217 -4.46 16.49 17.97
N LEU A 218 -4.05 17.66 17.48
CA LEU A 218 -2.78 17.88 16.76
C LEU A 218 -1.55 17.64 17.67
N TYR A 219 -1.62 18.07 18.93
CA TYR A 219 -0.45 18.13 19.81
C TYR A 219 -0.50 17.19 21.03
N GLY A 220 -1.61 16.50 21.28
CA GLY A 220 -1.77 15.60 22.42
C GLY A 220 -1.64 16.35 23.76
N ASP A 221 -1.14 15.69 24.80
CA ASP A 221 -1.00 16.30 26.13
C ASP A 221 -0.12 17.57 26.14
N GLY A 222 0.82 17.68 25.18
CA GLY A 222 1.66 18.87 25.00
C GLY A 222 0.94 20.12 24.48
N HIS A 223 -0.34 20.03 24.08
CA HIS A 223 -1.09 21.13 23.45
C HIS A 223 -1.19 22.41 24.29
N ALA A 224 -1.06 22.31 25.62
CA ALA A 224 -1.08 23.46 26.52
C ALA A 224 0.12 24.41 26.31
N ASN A 225 1.26 23.87 25.85
CA ASN A 225 2.52 24.60 25.67
C ASN A 225 2.70 25.21 24.27
N ILE A 226 1.78 24.92 23.35
CA ILE A 226 1.80 25.43 21.96
C ILE A 226 1.00 26.73 21.88
N ASP A 227 1.39 27.69 21.05
CA ASP A 227 0.56 28.88 20.83
C ASP A 227 -0.71 28.58 20.00
N VAL A 228 -1.74 29.41 20.14
CA VAL A 228 -2.97 29.26 19.35
C VAL A 228 -2.79 29.67 17.89
N GLU A 229 -1.97 30.69 17.59
CA GLU A 229 -1.68 31.08 16.21
C GLU A 229 -0.76 30.08 15.52
N ASP A 230 0.20 29.47 16.23
CA ASP A 230 1.02 28.39 15.66
C ASP A 230 0.19 27.14 15.32
N ALA A 231 -0.79 26.79 16.16
CA ALA A 231 -1.75 25.75 15.83
C ALA A 231 -2.63 26.12 14.61
N LYS A 232 -3.03 27.39 14.45
CA LYS A 232 -3.72 27.88 13.25
C LYS A 232 -2.82 27.83 12.01
N LYS A 233 -1.52 28.14 12.12
CA LYS A 233 -0.55 27.99 11.01
C LYS A 233 -0.52 26.55 10.53
N LEU A 234 -0.34 25.57 11.43
CA LEU A 234 -0.33 24.15 11.04
C LEU A 234 -1.64 23.74 10.34
N ILE A 235 -2.80 24.15 10.85
CA ILE A 235 -4.09 23.88 10.21
C ILE A 235 -4.14 24.49 8.80
N ASN A 236 -3.73 25.76 8.64
CA ASN A 236 -3.75 26.46 7.35
C ASN A 236 -2.75 25.85 6.34
N PHE A 237 -1.58 25.42 6.80
CA PHE A 237 -0.55 24.75 5.98
C PHE A 237 -1.05 23.43 5.38
N VAL A 238 -1.70 22.60 6.21
CA VAL A 238 -2.34 21.34 5.77
C VAL A 238 -3.47 21.60 4.76
N ARG A 239 -4.25 22.67 4.94
CA ARG A 239 -5.27 23.06 3.93
C ARG A 239 -4.64 23.49 2.59
N GLY A 240 -3.39 23.97 2.60
CA GLY A 240 -2.65 24.41 1.42
C GLY A 240 -2.41 25.92 1.32
N ILE A 241 -2.53 26.68 2.42
CA ILE A 241 -2.06 28.08 2.49
C ILE A 241 -0.58 28.04 2.85
N ASP A 242 0.27 28.79 2.15
CA ASP A 242 1.69 28.80 2.46
C ASP A 242 2.01 29.79 3.59
N VAL A 243 1.84 29.32 4.82
CA VAL A 243 2.08 30.10 6.05
C VAL A 243 3.48 29.88 6.65
N PHE A 244 4.32 29.08 6.00
CA PHE A 244 5.70 28.78 6.42
C PHE A 244 6.74 29.16 5.35
N ASP A 245 6.31 29.76 4.23
CA ASP A 245 7.16 30.17 3.10
C ASP A 245 7.90 28.95 2.51
N GLU A 246 7.16 27.85 2.27
CA GLU A 246 7.67 26.64 1.59
C GLU A 246 8.01 26.95 0.12
N VAL A 247 7.22 27.79 -0.53
CA VAL A 247 7.33 28.20 -1.93
C VAL A 247 7.50 29.73 -1.98
N PRO A 248 8.74 30.24 -2.07
CA PRO A 248 9.01 31.66 -1.85
C PRO A 248 8.18 32.62 -2.71
N ASN A 249 7.53 33.57 -2.04
CA ASN A 249 6.62 34.59 -2.59
C ASN A 249 5.22 34.09 -3.03
N GLU A 250 4.89 32.81 -2.87
CA GLU A 250 3.53 32.32 -3.12
C GLU A 250 2.59 32.53 -1.92
N SER A 251 1.28 32.42 -2.17
CA SER A 251 0.24 32.50 -1.13
C SER A 251 -0.39 31.15 -0.77
N GLU A 252 -0.21 30.16 -1.65
CA GLU A 252 -0.71 28.81 -1.51
C GLU A 252 0.28 27.83 -2.13
N ARG A 253 0.50 26.71 -1.43
CA ARG A 253 1.37 25.60 -1.83
C ARG A 253 0.58 24.56 -2.63
N TRP A 254 1.27 23.57 -3.22
CA TRP A 254 0.60 22.43 -3.85
C TRP A 254 -0.25 21.66 -2.83
N LYS A 255 -1.45 21.23 -3.25
CA LYS A 255 -2.57 20.92 -2.32
C LYS A 255 -2.99 19.44 -2.26
N LEU A 256 -2.40 18.60 -3.12
CA LEU A 256 -2.60 17.14 -3.16
C LEU A 256 -1.22 16.49 -3.00
N GLY A 257 -1.00 15.78 -1.90
CA GLY A 257 0.20 14.98 -1.68
C GLY A 257 0.26 13.76 -2.62
N ASP A 258 1.43 13.14 -2.69
CA ASP A 258 1.65 11.97 -3.55
C ASP A 258 0.70 10.80 -3.24
N ILE A 259 0.17 10.20 -4.30
CA ILE A 259 -0.65 8.99 -4.26
C ILE A 259 0.29 7.82 -4.58
N TYR A 260 1.01 7.33 -3.56
CA TYR A 260 2.15 6.42 -3.74
C TYR A 260 1.73 4.95 -3.79
N HIS A 261 1.29 4.32 -2.69
CA HIS A 261 0.90 2.90 -2.70
C HIS A 261 -0.62 2.67 -2.79
N ALA A 262 -1.43 3.70 -2.60
CA ALA A 262 -2.89 3.58 -2.60
C ALA A 262 -3.48 3.39 -4.02
N GLU A 263 -4.05 2.21 -4.30
CA GLU A 263 -4.91 2.00 -5.47
C GLU A 263 -6.17 2.88 -5.40
N LEU A 264 -6.50 3.52 -6.52
CA LEU A 264 -7.73 4.31 -6.68
C LEU A 264 -8.98 3.44 -6.50
N ALA A 265 -10.00 3.95 -5.81
CA ALA A 265 -11.30 3.30 -5.68
C ALA A 265 -12.41 4.14 -6.33
N LEU A 266 -13.28 3.50 -7.12
CA LEU A 266 -14.38 4.16 -7.82
C LEU A 266 -15.73 3.88 -7.14
N MET A 267 -16.51 4.94 -6.94
CA MET A 267 -17.95 4.86 -6.70
C MET A 267 -18.70 5.38 -7.93
N GLY A 268 -19.29 4.46 -8.68
CA GLY A 268 -20.32 4.77 -9.68
C GLY A 268 -21.72 4.79 -9.06
N PRO A 269 -22.78 4.79 -9.89
CA PRO A 269 -24.09 4.33 -9.43
C PRO A 269 -23.98 2.90 -8.86
N PRO A 270 -24.92 2.46 -8.00
CA PRO A 270 -24.98 1.07 -7.58
C PRO A 270 -25.06 0.14 -8.81
N SER A 271 -24.33 -0.98 -8.83
CA SER A 271 -24.39 -1.93 -9.97
C SER A 271 -24.32 -3.41 -9.55
N ALA A 272 -24.40 -3.70 -8.25
CA ALA A 272 -24.30 -5.06 -7.74
C ALA A 272 -25.51 -5.91 -8.16
N LYS A 273 -25.24 -7.04 -8.81
CA LYS A 273 -26.28 -7.89 -9.43
C LYS A 273 -27.31 -8.38 -8.42
N ILE A 274 -28.59 -8.39 -8.83
CA ILE A 274 -29.69 -9.03 -8.10
C ILE A 274 -30.18 -10.27 -8.87
N THR A 275 -30.77 -11.24 -8.18
CA THR A 275 -31.54 -12.32 -8.82
C THR A 275 -32.59 -12.88 -7.87
N ASP A 276 -33.76 -13.16 -8.41
CA ASP A 276 -34.91 -13.82 -7.79
C ASP A 276 -34.84 -15.37 -7.87
N ASN A 277 -33.91 -15.92 -8.64
CA ASN A 277 -33.81 -17.36 -8.90
C ASN A 277 -33.52 -18.16 -7.60
N PRO A 278 -34.39 -19.10 -7.20
CA PRO A 278 -34.18 -19.97 -6.03
C PRO A 278 -32.87 -20.77 -6.06
N ASP A 279 -32.38 -21.16 -7.25
CA ASP A 279 -31.10 -21.86 -7.46
C ASP A 279 -29.87 -20.96 -7.18
N LYS A 280 -30.09 -19.70 -6.82
CA LYS A 280 -29.07 -18.70 -6.46
C LYS A 280 -29.25 -18.17 -5.05
N LYS A 281 -30.07 -18.82 -4.20
CA LYS A 281 -30.28 -18.53 -2.76
C LYS A 281 -29.00 -18.35 -1.92
N HIS A 282 -27.87 -18.92 -2.32
CA HIS A 282 -26.58 -18.79 -1.61
C HIS A 282 -25.73 -17.60 -2.07
N THR A 283 -26.01 -17.04 -3.26
CA THR A 283 -25.31 -15.85 -3.80
C THR A 283 -25.65 -14.58 -3.01
N ASP A 284 -24.76 -13.60 -3.03
CA ASP A 284 -25.08 -12.25 -2.59
C ASP A 284 -26.09 -11.58 -3.53
N ALA A 285 -26.23 -12.03 -4.77
CA ALA A 285 -27.25 -11.54 -5.69
C ALA A 285 -28.68 -11.92 -5.25
N GLY A 286 -28.87 -13.13 -4.73
CA GLY A 286 -30.11 -13.57 -4.10
C GLY A 286 -30.40 -12.81 -2.80
N TYR A 287 -29.37 -12.55 -1.99
CA TYR A 287 -29.49 -11.71 -0.81
C TYR A 287 -29.90 -10.27 -1.17
N ARG A 288 -29.23 -9.63 -2.15
CA ARG A 288 -29.56 -8.26 -2.59
C ARG A 288 -30.99 -8.12 -3.13
N PHE A 289 -31.50 -9.13 -3.84
CA PHE A 289 -32.92 -9.15 -4.24
C PHE A 289 -33.85 -9.15 -3.03
N ASN A 290 -33.68 -10.11 -2.11
CA ASN A 290 -34.52 -10.24 -0.91
C ASN A 290 -34.41 -9.04 0.06
N SER A 291 -33.28 -8.34 0.05
CA SER A 291 -33.04 -7.12 0.85
C SER A 291 -33.36 -5.82 0.10
N GLY A 292 -34.13 -5.86 -1.00
CA GLY A 292 -34.67 -4.65 -1.65
C GLY A 292 -33.65 -3.75 -2.35
N TYR A 293 -32.50 -4.28 -2.79
CA TYR A 293 -31.44 -3.50 -3.44
C TYR A 293 -31.89 -2.77 -4.73
N ALA A 294 -32.97 -3.24 -5.39
CA ALA A 294 -33.55 -2.57 -6.55
C ALA A 294 -33.95 -1.11 -6.26
N SER A 295 -34.61 -0.85 -5.13
CA SER A 295 -34.98 0.54 -4.77
C SER A 295 -33.78 1.38 -4.33
N PHE A 296 -32.72 0.75 -3.82
CA PHE A 296 -31.43 1.43 -3.57
C PHE A 296 -30.75 1.84 -4.87
N TYR A 297 -30.76 0.97 -5.89
CA TYR A 297 -30.33 1.29 -7.25
C TYR A 297 -31.14 2.46 -7.82
N GLU A 298 -32.47 2.36 -7.83
CA GLU A 298 -33.36 3.38 -8.41
C GLU A 298 -33.15 4.77 -7.78
N THR A 299 -32.88 4.82 -6.47
CA THR A 299 -32.64 6.07 -5.72
C THR A 299 -31.29 6.72 -6.04
N HIS A 300 -30.26 5.94 -6.39
CA HIS A 300 -28.87 6.42 -6.52
C HIS A 300 -28.26 6.23 -7.92
N GLN A 301 -29.05 5.84 -8.93
CA GLN A 301 -28.59 5.59 -10.30
C GLN A 301 -27.99 6.83 -11.01
N ASP A 302 -28.37 8.04 -10.57
CA ASP A 302 -27.87 9.31 -11.09
C ASP A 302 -26.96 10.06 -10.08
N ARG A 303 -26.45 9.38 -9.03
CA ARG A 303 -25.54 10.04 -8.06
C ARG A 303 -24.22 10.47 -8.71
N THR A 304 -23.63 11.53 -8.17
CA THR A 304 -22.27 11.98 -8.54
C THR A 304 -21.28 10.82 -8.42
N LYS A 305 -20.57 10.54 -9.52
CA LYS A 305 -19.53 9.50 -9.59
C LYS A 305 -18.26 10.02 -8.91
N VAL A 306 -17.68 9.26 -8.00
CA VAL A 306 -16.54 9.70 -7.17
C VAL A 306 -15.35 8.76 -7.33
N VAL A 307 -14.16 9.33 -7.49
CA VAL A 307 -12.89 8.61 -7.39
C VAL A 307 -12.26 8.97 -6.05
N PHE A 308 -12.01 7.96 -5.22
CA PHE A 308 -11.30 8.09 -3.96
C PHE A 308 -9.81 7.80 -4.14
N ALA A 309 -8.97 8.70 -3.66
CA ALA A 309 -7.52 8.58 -3.66
C ALA A 309 -6.99 8.86 -2.26
N GLY A 310 -6.24 7.91 -1.70
CA GLY A 310 -5.47 8.14 -0.48
C GLY A 310 -4.12 8.78 -0.85
N SER A 311 -3.74 9.84 -0.15
CA SER A 311 -2.51 10.58 -0.41
C SER A 311 -1.69 10.82 0.85
N ASN A 312 -0.39 11.03 0.62
CA ASN A 312 0.62 11.14 1.66
C ASN A 312 0.64 12.49 2.40
N ASP A 313 -0.17 13.46 1.94
CA ASP A 313 -0.59 14.63 2.74
C ASP A 313 -1.57 14.30 3.88
N GLY A 314 -1.85 13.02 4.12
CA GLY A 314 -2.63 12.54 5.27
C GLY A 314 -4.14 12.53 5.05
N MET A 315 -4.59 12.63 3.80
CA MET A 315 -6.01 12.70 3.43
C MET A 315 -6.46 11.56 2.53
N LEU A 316 -7.72 11.13 2.70
CA LEU A 316 -8.50 10.51 1.65
C LEU A 316 -9.24 11.62 0.91
N HIS A 317 -8.89 11.87 -0.35
CA HIS A 317 -9.61 12.81 -1.21
C HIS A 317 -10.74 12.12 -1.97
N ALA A 318 -11.84 12.85 -2.16
CA ALA A 318 -12.97 12.47 -3.00
C ALA A 318 -13.04 13.43 -4.20
N PHE A 319 -12.73 12.93 -5.40
CA PHE A 319 -12.79 13.70 -6.65
C PHE A 319 -14.01 13.31 -7.47
N ASN A 320 -14.72 14.30 -8.03
CA ASN A 320 -15.75 14.07 -9.04
C ASN A 320 -15.11 13.41 -10.28
N LEU A 321 -15.55 12.21 -10.67
CA LEU A 321 -14.99 11.48 -11.80
C LEU A 321 -15.08 12.28 -13.12
N ASP A 322 -16.14 13.06 -13.30
CA ASP A 322 -16.43 13.68 -14.59
C ASP A 322 -15.83 15.09 -14.72
N THR A 323 -15.72 15.87 -13.63
CA THR A 323 -15.05 17.20 -13.66
C THR A 323 -13.60 17.21 -13.15
N GLY A 324 -13.20 16.24 -12.32
CA GLY A 324 -11.88 16.21 -11.66
C GLY A 324 -11.76 17.09 -10.42
N GLU A 325 -12.86 17.72 -10.00
CA GLU A 325 -12.89 18.62 -8.84
C GLU A 325 -12.94 17.84 -7.52
N GLU A 326 -12.18 18.28 -6.52
CA GLU A 326 -12.29 17.76 -5.15
C GLU A 326 -13.64 18.16 -4.55
N LEU A 327 -14.45 17.19 -4.16
CA LEU A 327 -15.69 17.39 -3.39
C LEU A 327 -15.31 17.71 -1.93
N TRP A 328 -14.53 16.81 -1.32
CA TRP A 328 -14.05 16.88 0.05
C TRP A 328 -12.78 16.04 0.25
N ALA A 329 -12.12 16.23 1.39
CA ALA A 329 -11.05 15.38 1.87
C ALA A 329 -11.24 15.03 3.36
N PHE A 330 -10.97 13.78 3.72
CA PHE A 330 -11.06 13.27 5.09
C PHE A 330 -9.67 12.99 5.65
N ILE A 331 -9.35 13.52 6.82
CA ILE A 331 -8.15 13.18 7.60
C ILE A 331 -8.53 12.13 8.64
N PRO A 332 -8.05 10.88 8.55
CA PRO A 332 -8.25 9.87 9.58
C PRO A 332 -7.75 10.35 10.96
N PRO A 333 -8.50 10.13 12.05
CA PRO A 333 -8.28 10.83 13.31
C PRO A 333 -6.94 10.49 13.99
N MET A 334 -6.37 9.31 13.72
CA MET A 334 -5.05 8.90 14.18
C MET A 334 -3.88 9.55 13.41
N LEU A 335 -4.12 10.12 12.22
CA LEU A 335 -3.11 10.86 11.45
C LEU A 335 -3.02 12.33 11.84
N VAL A 336 -4.04 12.92 12.47
CA VAL A 336 -4.09 14.36 12.78
C VAL A 336 -2.84 14.81 13.53
N SER A 337 -2.39 14.04 14.53
CA SER A 337 -1.20 14.37 15.32
C SER A 337 0.13 14.22 14.57
N LYS A 338 0.14 13.53 13.41
CA LYS A 338 1.30 13.32 12.53
C LYS A 338 1.53 14.49 11.57
N LEU A 339 0.48 15.27 11.26
CA LEU A 339 0.54 16.39 10.32
C LEU A 339 1.58 17.46 10.70
N LYS A 340 1.88 17.62 11.99
CA LYS A 340 2.94 18.52 12.47
C LYS A 340 4.34 18.16 11.93
N SER A 341 4.57 16.90 11.60
CA SER A 341 5.83 16.41 11.02
C SER A 341 6.03 16.83 9.56
N MET A 342 5.05 17.48 8.93
CA MET A 342 5.23 18.11 7.61
C MET A 342 6.04 19.40 7.67
N VAL A 343 6.03 20.11 8.80
CA VAL A 343 6.62 21.45 8.91
C VAL A 343 8.14 21.33 9.10
N SER A 344 8.91 22.02 8.25
CA SER A 344 10.36 22.12 8.38
C SER A 344 10.76 23.18 9.42
N ALA A 345 11.95 23.01 10.01
CA ALA A 345 12.64 24.08 10.75
C ALA A 345 13.61 24.88 9.85
N GLU A 346 13.90 24.39 8.65
CA GLU A 346 14.66 25.10 7.61
C GLU A 346 13.70 25.93 6.73
N PRO A 347 14.08 27.15 6.31
CA PRO A 347 13.26 27.99 5.43
C PRO A 347 13.13 27.37 4.03
N ASN A 348 12.09 27.76 3.29
CA ASN A 348 11.83 27.34 1.91
C ASN A 348 11.69 25.81 1.77
N LYS A 349 11.18 25.13 2.81
CA LYS A 349 11.10 23.67 2.87
C LYS A 349 9.91 23.14 3.65
N SER A 350 9.53 21.89 3.37
CA SER A 350 8.69 21.03 4.20
C SER A 350 9.17 19.57 4.14
N THR A 351 8.56 18.68 4.92
CA THR A 351 8.97 17.27 5.02
C THR A 351 7.84 16.36 4.56
N SER A 352 8.00 15.68 3.42
CA SER A 352 7.02 14.67 2.96
C SER A 352 6.86 13.58 4.03
N ILE A 353 5.61 13.28 4.40
CA ILE A 353 5.26 12.21 5.35
C ILE A 353 4.57 11.06 4.61
N PHE A 354 4.49 9.88 5.22
CA PHE A 354 3.49 8.89 4.79
C PHE A 354 2.14 9.18 5.46
N GLY A 355 1.06 9.22 4.70
CA GLY A 355 -0.28 9.67 5.08
C GLY A 355 -1.34 8.58 4.92
N VAL A 356 -2.31 8.75 4.01
CA VAL A 356 -3.31 7.72 3.68
C VAL A 356 -2.80 6.89 2.52
N ASP A 357 -1.78 6.08 2.79
CA ASP A 357 -1.05 5.32 1.78
C ASP A 357 -1.62 3.91 1.53
N GLY A 358 -2.69 3.54 2.25
CA GLY A 358 -3.38 2.26 2.10
C GLY A 358 -4.52 2.34 1.10
N SER A 359 -4.61 1.35 0.22
CA SER A 359 -5.63 1.28 -0.84
C SER A 359 -7.07 1.27 -0.28
N PRO A 360 -7.92 2.26 -0.59
CA PRO A 360 -9.34 2.22 -0.24
C PRO A 360 -10.12 1.15 -1.02
N VAL A 361 -11.26 0.72 -0.46
CA VAL A 361 -12.28 -0.12 -1.09
C VAL A 361 -13.66 0.54 -0.94
N VAL A 362 -14.44 0.56 -2.01
CA VAL A 362 -15.86 0.99 -2.00
C VAL A 362 -16.74 -0.25 -2.03
N LYS A 363 -17.81 -0.27 -1.22
CA LYS A 363 -18.75 -1.40 -1.17
C LYS A 363 -20.16 -0.98 -0.78
N ASP A 364 -21.15 -1.52 -1.49
CA ASP A 364 -22.54 -1.50 -1.03
C ASP A 364 -22.78 -2.59 0.02
N VAL A 365 -23.29 -2.18 1.18
CA VAL A 365 -23.53 -3.01 2.38
C VAL A 365 -24.93 -2.73 2.94
N PHE A 366 -25.53 -3.71 3.61
CA PHE A 366 -26.85 -3.56 4.25
C PHE A 366 -26.67 -3.51 5.77
N LEU A 367 -26.82 -2.32 6.35
CA LEU A 367 -26.54 -2.06 7.77
C LEU A 367 -27.69 -1.27 8.39
N SER A 368 -28.13 -1.68 9.59
CA SER A 368 -29.24 -1.07 10.33
C SER A 368 -30.57 -1.09 9.54
N GLY A 369 -30.80 -2.14 8.76
CA GLY A 369 -32.03 -2.29 7.95
C GLY A 369 -32.09 -1.47 6.66
N ARG A 370 -31.01 -0.80 6.24
CA ARG A 370 -30.94 -0.10 4.95
C ARG A 370 -29.64 -0.38 4.20
N TRP A 371 -29.69 -0.22 2.88
CA TRP A 371 -28.47 -0.16 2.07
C TRP A 371 -27.71 1.14 2.30
N ARG A 372 -26.39 1.02 2.24
CA ARG A 372 -25.39 2.08 2.30
C ARG A 372 -24.28 1.77 1.31
N THR A 373 -23.65 2.78 0.72
CA THR A 373 -22.33 2.63 0.11
C THR A 373 -21.29 3.11 1.11
N ILE A 374 -20.32 2.28 1.46
CA ILE A 374 -19.22 2.66 2.36
C ILE A 374 -17.88 2.68 1.60
N VAL A 375 -16.97 3.55 2.03
CA VAL A 375 -15.55 3.50 1.68
C VAL A 375 -14.75 3.17 2.94
N MET A 376 -13.86 2.18 2.85
CA MET A 376 -12.97 1.77 3.93
C MET A 376 -11.53 1.71 3.41
N GLY A 377 -10.57 2.19 4.18
CA GLY A 377 -9.16 2.18 3.78
C GLY A 377 -8.21 2.02 4.95
N GLY A 378 -6.99 1.56 4.64
CA GLY A 378 -5.86 1.51 5.57
C GLY A 378 -4.96 2.73 5.42
N LEU A 379 -3.96 2.85 6.30
CA LEU A 379 -2.94 3.90 6.22
C LEU A 379 -1.67 3.52 5.44
N GLY A 380 -1.46 2.26 5.03
CA GLY A 380 -0.23 1.88 4.31
C GLY A 380 1.04 2.10 5.15
N TYR A 381 2.06 2.76 4.59
CA TYR A 381 3.22 3.25 5.36
C TYR A 381 2.89 4.40 6.33
N GLY A 382 1.69 4.98 6.23
CA GLY A 382 1.22 6.04 7.12
C GLY A 382 1.07 5.62 8.57
N GLY A 383 0.76 4.35 8.82
CA GLY A 383 0.75 3.78 10.17
C GLY A 383 -0.18 2.59 10.37
N HIS A 384 -0.45 2.32 11.64
CA HIS A 384 -1.14 1.13 12.12
C HIS A 384 -2.64 1.42 12.29
N GLY A 385 -3.39 1.64 11.21
CA GLY A 385 -4.81 2.02 11.34
C GLY A 385 -5.65 1.91 10.08
N TYR A 386 -6.96 1.88 10.28
CA TYR A 386 -7.98 1.88 9.24
C TYR A 386 -9.13 2.84 9.61
N TYR A 387 -9.88 3.26 8.60
CA TYR A 387 -11.06 4.12 8.72
C TYR A 387 -12.18 3.63 7.80
N ALA A 388 -13.42 3.97 8.13
CA ALA A 388 -14.63 3.70 7.35
C ALA A 388 -15.61 4.89 7.37
N LEU A 389 -16.09 5.27 6.18
CA LEU A 389 -17.08 6.32 5.97
C LEU A 389 -18.30 5.75 5.23
N ASP A 390 -19.51 6.19 5.57
CA ASP A 390 -20.69 6.10 4.72
C ASP A 390 -20.62 7.22 3.68
N VAL A 391 -20.66 6.84 2.41
CA VAL A 391 -20.60 7.72 1.22
C VAL A 391 -21.79 7.44 0.30
N THR A 392 -22.91 6.97 0.86
CA THR A 392 -24.18 6.78 0.14
C THR A 392 -24.58 8.07 -0.58
N ASP A 393 -24.48 9.18 0.14
CA ASP A 393 -24.45 10.54 -0.38
C ASP A 393 -22.99 10.91 -0.69
N PRO A 394 -22.62 11.20 -1.96
CA PRO A 394 -21.26 11.59 -2.33
C PRO A 394 -20.85 12.98 -1.84
N GLU A 395 -21.80 13.86 -1.53
CA GLU A 395 -21.56 15.24 -1.09
C GLU A 395 -21.60 15.39 0.44
N SER A 396 -22.26 14.45 1.14
CA SER A 396 -22.37 14.40 2.60
C SER A 396 -21.84 13.10 3.24
N PRO A 397 -20.52 12.86 3.23
CA PRO A 397 -19.92 11.68 3.88
C PRO A 397 -20.11 11.68 5.40
N GLU A 398 -20.32 10.49 5.97
CA GLU A 398 -20.43 10.31 7.43
C GLU A 398 -19.36 9.34 7.95
N HIS A 399 -18.60 9.74 8.97
CA HIS A 399 -17.70 8.81 9.66
C HIS A 399 -18.49 7.72 10.40
N LEU A 400 -18.18 6.45 10.10
CA LEU A 400 -18.74 5.29 10.79
C LEU A 400 -17.84 4.88 11.95
N PHE A 401 -16.59 4.53 11.63
CA PHE A 401 -15.59 4.16 12.60
C PHE A 401 -14.16 4.32 12.06
N SER A 402 -13.21 4.44 12.97
CA SER A 402 -11.77 4.32 12.71
C SER A 402 -11.13 3.54 13.84
N PHE A 403 -10.03 2.85 13.59
CA PHE A 403 -9.25 2.19 14.64
C PHE A 403 -7.76 2.20 14.32
N SER A 404 -6.93 2.16 15.37
CA SER A 404 -5.47 2.13 15.23
C SER A 404 -4.81 1.37 16.38
N TYR A 405 -3.51 1.12 16.23
CA TYR A 405 -2.62 0.67 17.29
C TYR A 405 -1.47 1.65 17.48
N ASP A 406 -1.24 2.07 18.72
CA ASP A 406 -0.03 2.77 19.12
C ASP A 406 0.97 1.71 19.63
N ALA A 407 2.06 1.50 18.89
CA ALA A 407 3.04 0.48 19.20
C ALA A 407 3.99 0.87 20.36
N ASP A 408 4.20 2.17 20.57
CA ASP A 408 5.04 2.69 21.66
C ASP A 408 4.28 2.66 22.99
N ALA A 409 3.00 3.05 22.98
CA ALA A 409 2.10 2.96 24.13
C ALA A 409 1.48 1.55 24.33
N GLN A 410 1.71 0.63 23.39
CA GLN A 410 1.10 -0.72 23.34
C GLN A 410 -0.44 -0.72 23.44
N GLN A 411 -1.09 0.32 22.92
CA GLN A 411 -2.51 0.60 23.13
C GLN A 411 -3.25 0.71 21.78
N GLY A 412 -4.26 -0.14 21.59
CA GLY A 412 -5.22 0.04 20.50
C GLY A 412 -6.25 1.14 20.82
N HIS A 413 -6.71 1.85 19.80
CA HIS A 413 -7.71 2.91 19.90
C HIS A 413 -8.83 2.71 18.87
N THR A 414 -10.04 3.13 19.22
CA THR A 414 -11.18 3.22 18.29
C THR A 414 -11.78 4.62 18.34
N TRP A 415 -12.37 5.06 17.23
CA TRP A 415 -13.20 6.25 17.12
C TRP A 415 -14.52 5.79 16.50
N GLN A 416 -15.67 6.06 17.13
CA GLN A 416 -16.96 5.50 16.68
C GLN A 416 -18.05 6.57 16.48
N GLY A 417 -18.92 6.32 15.50
CA GLY A 417 -20.01 7.19 15.10
C GLY A 417 -19.56 8.50 14.43
N ARG A 418 -20.53 9.34 14.03
CA ARG A 418 -20.28 10.57 13.26
C ARG A 418 -19.28 11.52 13.90
N ASN A 419 -19.30 11.65 15.23
CA ASN A 419 -18.39 12.54 15.96
C ASN A 419 -17.01 11.90 16.23
N GLY A 420 -16.87 10.59 16.02
CA GLY A 420 -15.66 9.81 16.30
C GLY A 420 -15.24 9.85 17.76
N THR A 421 -16.12 9.44 18.68
CA THR A 421 -15.79 9.37 20.12
C THR A 421 -14.62 8.39 20.33
N LYS A 422 -13.50 8.89 20.87
CA LYS A 422 -12.29 8.08 21.06
C LYS A 422 -12.42 7.17 22.27
N ASN A 423 -12.08 5.89 22.10
CA ASN A 423 -11.98 4.89 23.16
C ASN A 423 -10.65 4.12 23.07
N ASN A 424 -10.25 3.48 24.16
CA ASN A 424 -9.18 2.49 24.16
C ASN A 424 -9.77 1.10 23.89
N ASP A 425 -9.16 0.35 22.98
CA ASP A 425 -9.57 -1.02 22.64
C ASP A 425 -8.33 -1.90 22.45
N ILE A 426 -8.12 -2.84 23.36
CA ILE A 426 -6.95 -3.74 23.33
C ILE A 426 -7.06 -4.82 22.24
N ASN A 427 -8.22 -5.02 21.60
CA ASN A 427 -8.39 -6.08 20.61
C ASN A 427 -7.47 -5.89 19.39
N PHE A 428 -7.18 -4.63 19.02
CA PHE A 428 -6.30 -4.25 17.91
C PHE A 428 -4.81 -4.27 18.23
N ASN A 429 -4.39 -4.80 19.40
CA ASN A 429 -3.00 -4.75 19.87
C ASN A 429 -1.96 -5.53 19.04
N GLN A 430 -2.37 -6.19 17.95
CA GLN A 430 -1.49 -6.92 17.02
C GLN A 430 -1.58 -6.36 15.59
N LEU A 431 -2.00 -5.11 15.44
CA LEU A 431 -2.09 -4.41 14.15
C LEU A 431 -0.74 -3.77 13.77
N GLY A 432 -0.14 -4.26 12.69
CA GLY A 432 0.98 -3.66 11.99
C GLY A 432 0.56 -2.52 11.04
N GLY A 433 1.50 -2.06 10.20
CA GLY A 433 1.23 -1.06 9.17
C GLY A 433 0.13 -1.53 8.21
N ALA A 434 -0.89 -0.70 8.00
CA ALA A 434 -2.17 -1.10 7.43
C ALA A 434 -2.15 -1.24 5.89
N TRP A 435 -1.41 -2.24 5.41
CA TRP A 435 -1.14 -2.54 3.99
C TRP A 435 -2.19 -3.48 3.37
N SER A 436 -2.89 -4.26 4.20
CA SER A 436 -3.90 -5.23 3.74
C SER A 436 -5.18 -4.52 3.32
N LYS A 437 -5.48 -4.47 2.01
CA LYS A 437 -6.71 -3.85 1.49
C LYS A 437 -7.95 -4.57 2.07
N PRO A 438 -8.89 -3.85 2.70
CA PRO A 438 -10.03 -4.49 3.36
C PRO A 438 -10.91 -5.31 2.42
N LEU A 439 -11.20 -6.54 2.82
CA LEU A 439 -12.11 -7.44 2.12
C LEU A 439 -13.50 -7.34 2.76
N ILE A 440 -14.42 -6.61 2.13
CA ILE A 440 -15.81 -6.46 2.63
C ILE A 440 -16.73 -7.47 1.97
N LEU A 441 -17.35 -8.33 2.79
CA LEU A 441 -18.28 -9.38 2.38
C LEU A 441 -19.38 -9.63 3.43
N ARG A 442 -20.29 -10.54 3.12
CA ARG A 442 -21.34 -11.05 4.02
C ARG A 442 -21.00 -12.48 4.43
N ILE A 443 -21.08 -12.82 5.72
CA ILE A 443 -20.75 -14.15 6.26
C ILE A 443 -21.87 -14.69 7.18
N PRO A 444 -21.99 -16.02 7.37
CA PRO A 444 -23.08 -16.62 8.13
C PRO A 444 -22.71 -16.83 9.61
N ILE A 445 -23.01 -15.84 10.46
CA ILE A 445 -22.78 -15.91 11.91
C ILE A 445 -24.10 -16.22 12.62
N GLY A 446 -24.10 -17.25 13.48
CA GLY A 446 -25.27 -17.60 14.31
C GLY A 446 -26.54 -17.95 13.51
N GLY A 447 -26.39 -18.44 12.27
CA GLY A 447 -27.49 -18.67 11.33
C GLY A 447 -28.03 -17.41 10.64
N SER A 448 -27.60 -16.21 11.06
CA SER A 448 -27.89 -14.93 10.41
C SER A 448 -26.81 -14.60 9.37
N SER A 449 -27.12 -13.67 8.45
CA SER A 449 -26.15 -13.17 7.46
C SER A 449 -25.68 -11.77 7.84
N GLN A 450 -24.40 -11.64 8.17
CA GLN A 450 -23.82 -10.41 8.72
C GLN A 450 -22.78 -9.82 7.77
N TRP A 451 -22.76 -8.49 7.63
CA TRP A 451 -21.73 -7.78 6.87
C TRP A 451 -20.47 -7.56 7.71
N VAL A 452 -19.32 -7.92 7.16
CA VAL A 452 -18.02 -7.85 7.84
C VAL A 452 -16.95 -7.27 6.92
N ALA A 453 -15.96 -6.63 7.54
CA ALA A 453 -14.67 -6.38 6.91
C ALA A 453 -13.64 -7.39 7.43
N VAL A 454 -12.82 -7.93 6.53
CA VAL A 454 -11.72 -8.83 6.87
C VAL A 454 -10.42 -8.18 6.42
N ILE A 455 -9.44 -8.11 7.32
CA ILE A 455 -8.11 -7.54 7.05
C ILE A 455 -7.02 -8.48 7.55
N GLY A 456 -5.90 -8.48 6.84
CA GLY A 456 -4.63 -8.97 7.38
C GLY A 456 -4.14 -8.03 8.49
N GLY A 457 -3.34 -8.57 9.40
CA GLY A 457 -2.75 -7.83 10.51
C GLY A 457 -1.82 -6.71 10.09
N GLY A 458 -1.48 -6.58 8.80
CA GLY A 458 -0.60 -5.53 8.28
C GLY A 458 0.88 -5.91 8.36
N PHE A 459 1.74 -5.04 7.85
CA PHE A 459 3.19 -5.26 7.83
C PHE A 459 3.84 -4.96 9.19
N ASN A 460 4.82 -5.77 9.59
CA ASN A 460 5.52 -5.69 10.87
C ASN A 460 6.93 -5.09 10.78
N GLY A 461 7.25 -4.37 9.70
CA GLY A 461 8.61 -3.92 9.40
C GLY A 461 9.57 -5.03 8.95
N GLY A 462 9.12 -6.30 8.96
CA GLY A 462 9.97 -7.48 8.79
C GLY A 462 10.86 -7.79 10.01
N ASN A 463 10.73 -7.03 11.10
CA ASN A 463 11.65 -7.05 12.24
C ASN A 463 10.99 -6.97 13.63
N ILE A 464 9.65 -7.02 13.72
CA ILE A 464 8.89 -7.00 14.99
C ILE A 464 7.94 -8.22 15.03
N ARG A 465 7.83 -8.93 16.16
CA ARG A 465 7.09 -10.21 16.28
C ARG A 465 5.71 -10.06 16.92
N GLU A 466 5.51 -8.96 17.61
CA GLU A 466 4.37 -8.69 18.49
C GLU A 466 3.07 -8.43 17.71
N TYR A 467 3.17 -8.01 16.44
CA TYR A 467 2.04 -7.63 15.60
C TYR A 467 2.21 -8.06 14.14
N GLY A 468 1.12 -7.99 13.36
CA GLY A 468 1.09 -8.29 11.93
C GLY A 468 0.66 -9.71 11.57
N SER A 469 1.06 -10.73 12.34
CA SER A 469 0.78 -12.16 12.04
C SER A 469 -0.61 -12.63 12.49
N VAL A 470 -1.65 -11.88 12.13
CA VAL A 470 -3.05 -12.17 12.48
C VAL A 470 -3.99 -11.86 11.31
N ILE A 471 -5.21 -12.40 11.33
CA ILE A 471 -6.37 -11.92 10.56
C ILE A 471 -7.39 -11.35 11.55
N TYR A 472 -7.96 -10.18 11.23
CA TYR A 472 -9.14 -9.65 11.93
C TYR A 472 -10.40 -9.81 11.07
N VAL A 473 -11.49 -10.20 11.72
CA VAL A 473 -12.86 -10.13 11.19
C VAL A 473 -13.63 -9.11 12.03
N LEU A 474 -14.16 -8.08 11.37
CA LEU A 474 -14.73 -6.88 11.98
C LEU A 474 -16.21 -6.73 11.65
N ASP A 475 -17.01 -6.36 12.64
CA ASP A 475 -18.45 -6.16 12.54
C ASP A 475 -18.78 -4.78 11.93
N LEU A 476 -19.45 -4.75 10.77
CA LEU A 476 -19.86 -3.50 10.15
C LEU A 476 -21.17 -2.92 10.72
N GLU A 477 -22.00 -3.71 11.43
CA GLU A 477 -23.14 -3.16 12.15
C GLU A 477 -22.74 -2.61 13.53
N GLN A 478 -21.74 -3.20 14.18
CA GLN A 478 -21.20 -2.76 15.49
C GLN A 478 -19.97 -1.85 15.37
N ASN A 479 -19.94 -0.94 14.38
CA ASN A 479 -18.93 0.11 14.23
C ASN A 479 -17.46 -0.39 14.27
N GLY A 480 -17.18 -1.49 13.56
CA GLY A 480 -15.83 -2.03 13.38
C GLY A 480 -15.30 -2.91 14.50
N GLN A 481 -16.13 -3.29 15.48
CA GLN A 481 -15.72 -4.18 16.59
C GLN A 481 -15.18 -5.53 16.10
N VAL A 482 -14.17 -6.07 16.79
CA VAL A 482 -13.54 -7.36 16.43
C VAL A 482 -14.45 -8.53 16.80
N ILE A 483 -15.01 -9.20 15.80
CA ILE A 483 -15.73 -10.49 15.95
C ILE A 483 -14.73 -11.61 16.23
N ARG A 484 -13.60 -11.59 15.50
CA ARG A 484 -12.59 -12.63 15.57
C ARG A 484 -11.20 -12.05 15.27
N LYS A 485 -10.24 -12.37 16.12
CA LYS A 485 -8.81 -12.36 15.79
C LYS A 485 -8.37 -13.82 15.58
N ILE A 486 -7.58 -14.08 14.54
CA ILE A 486 -7.13 -15.42 14.15
C ILE A 486 -5.62 -15.34 13.93
N ASP A 487 -4.84 -16.06 14.73
CA ASP A 487 -3.38 -16.05 14.61
C ASP A 487 -2.91 -16.80 13.35
N VAL A 488 -1.89 -16.26 12.68
CA VAL A 488 -1.25 -16.85 11.51
C VAL A 488 0.15 -17.33 11.92
N ALA A 489 0.47 -18.59 11.65
CA ALA A 489 1.67 -19.21 12.20
C ALA A 489 2.97 -18.71 11.53
N ASP A 490 3.99 -18.48 12.36
CA ASP A 490 5.38 -18.13 12.00
C ASP A 490 6.19 -19.42 11.70
N LEU A 491 7.04 -19.42 10.66
CA LEU A 491 7.81 -20.61 10.29
C LEU A 491 9.13 -20.69 11.08
N SER A 492 9.21 -21.64 12.01
CA SER A 492 10.37 -21.76 12.90
C SER A 492 11.71 -21.95 12.16
N GLY A 493 12.62 -20.99 12.29
CA GLY A 493 14.03 -21.11 11.89
C GLY A 493 14.41 -20.46 10.56
N ASN A 494 13.46 -19.96 9.77
CA ASN A 494 13.74 -19.28 8.49
C ASN A 494 14.28 -17.83 8.63
N LYS A 495 14.25 -17.29 9.85
CA LYS A 495 14.66 -15.92 10.22
C LYS A 495 13.83 -14.81 9.58
N ILE A 496 12.61 -15.11 9.15
CA ILE A 496 11.55 -14.13 8.91
C ILE A 496 10.75 -13.98 10.22
N PHE A 497 10.16 -12.80 10.44
CA PHE A 497 9.13 -12.61 11.45
C PHE A 497 7.82 -12.42 10.67
N ASN A 498 6.90 -13.38 10.73
CA ASN A 498 5.74 -13.40 9.84
C ASN A 498 4.78 -12.22 10.08
N SER A 499 4.05 -11.83 9.03
CA SER A 499 2.95 -10.88 9.10
C SER A 499 2.01 -11.04 7.90
N VAL A 500 0.84 -10.39 7.91
CA VAL A 500 -0.11 -10.43 6.78
C VAL A 500 -0.28 -9.04 6.15
N PRO A 501 0.68 -8.60 5.32
CA PRO A 501 0.56 -7.37 4.53
C PRO A 501 -0.36 -7.55 3.31
N SER A 502 -0.52 -8.78 2.79
CA SER A 502 -1.29 -9.03 1.57
C SER A 502 -2.79 -8.77 1.76
N SER A 503 -3.49 -8.49 0.67
CA SER A 503 -4.95 -8.37 0.68
C SER A 503 -5.61 -9.74 0.46
N LEU A 504 -6.69 -10.01 1.18
CA LEU A 504 -7.37 -11.31 1.10
C LEU A 504 -8.30 -11.40 -0.13
N THR A 505 -8.38 -12.59 -0.74
CA THR A 505 -9.24 -12.83 -1.90
C THR A 505 -10.35 -13.84 -1.57
N ALA A 506 -11.62 -13.44 -1.75
CA ALA A 506 -12.80 -14.28 -1.52
C ALA A 506 -13.27 -15.05 -2.76
N ILE A 507 -13.68 -16.31 -2.55
CA ILE A 507 -14.42 -17.13 -3.53
C ILE A 507 -15.83 -17.42 -2.99
N THR A 508 -16.85 -17.09 -3.78
CA THR A 508 -18.27 -17.13 -3.42
C THR A 508 -19.11 -17.75 -4.55
N PRO A 509 -20.38 -18.13 -4.33
CA PRO A 509 -21.26 -18.62 -5.40
C PRO A 509 -21.51 -17.61 -6.54
N ASP A 510 -21.30 -16.30 -6.31
CA ASP A 510 -21.34 -15.29 -7.36
C ASP A 510 -20.15 -15.48 -8.33
N ASN A 511 -18.90 -15.58 -7.82
CA ASN A 511 -17.73 -15.68 -8.69
C ASN A 511 -17.38 -17.12 -9.13
N SER A 512 -17.79 -18.15 -8.39
CA SER A 512 -17.55 -19.56 -8.72
C SER A 512 -18.84 -20.38 -8.78
N ASN A 513 -19.06 -21.09 -9.89
CA ASN A 513 -20.18 -22.04 -10.03
C ASN A 513 -19.85 -23.44 -9.50
N LYS A 514 -18.74 -23.57 -8.76
CA LYS A 514 -18.38 -24.75 -7.96
C LYS A 514 -18.65 -24.50 -6.47
N ALA A 515 -18.81 -23.24 -6.04
CA ALA A 515 -19.20 -22.90 -4.69
C ALA A 515 -20.73 -22.92 -4.55
N ASP A 516 -21.26 -23.63 -3.55
CA ASP A 516 -22.69 -23.67 -3.22
C ASP A 516 -22.95 -23.52 -1.70
N TYR A 517 -22.09 -22.72 -1.04
CA TYR A 517 -22.19 -22.32 0.36
C TYR A 517 -22.59 -20.84 0.48
N LYS A 518 -23.15 -20.41 1.61
CA LYS A 518 -23.25 -18.98 1.94
C LYS A 518 -21.89 -18.47 2.44
N GLY A 519 -21.61 -17.18 2.27
CA GLY A 519 -20.35 -16.59 2.68
C GLY A 519 -19.21 -16.84 1.68
N ALA A 520 -17.99 -17.05 2.16
CA ALA A 520 -16.81 -17.17 1.30
C ALA A 520 -15.77 -18.17 1.81
N MET A 521 -15.12 -18.87 0.87
CA MET A 521 -13.80 -19.46 1.08
C MET A 521 -12.77 -18.39 0.74
N VAL A 522 -11.92 -18.00 1.70
CA VAL A 522 -11.00 -16.88 1.54
C VAL A 522 -9.56 -17.38 1.50
N TYR A 523 -8.77 -16.87 0.55
CA TYR A 523 -7.37 -17.25 0.36
C TYR A 523 -6.45 -16.01 0.38
N PHE A 524 -5.26 -16.17 0.94
CA PHE A 524 -4.23 -15.12 1.03
C PHE A 524 -2.83 -15.74 1.16
N SER A 525 -1.79 -14.95 0.87
CA SER A 525 -0.40 -15.26 1.23
C SER A 525 0.01 -14.43 2.44
N ASP A 526 0.83 -14.98 3.33
CA ASP A 526 1.50 -14.19 4.37
C ASP A 526 2.88 -13.70 3.89
N LEU A 527 3.60 -12.96 4.75
CA LEU A 527 4.92 -12.40 4.43
C LEU A 527 5.94 -13.51 4.13
N GLU A 528 5.79 -14.68 4.75
CA GLU A 528 6.57 -15.91 4.47
C GLU A 528 6.10 -16.65 3.19
N ALA A 529 5.22 -16.04 2.39
CA ALA A 529 4.67 -16.57 1.15
C ALA A 529 3.93 -17.91 1.28
N LYS A 530 3.50 -18.27 2.49
CA LYS A 530 2.66 -19.45 2.75
C LYS A 530 1.23 -19.12 2.32
N LEU A 531 0.61 -20.03 1.56
CA LEU A 531 -0.77 -19.90 1.08
C LEU A 531 -1.72 -20.42 2.15
N TRP A 532 -2.68 -19.59 2.54
CA TRP A 532 -3.67 -19.90 3.55
C TRP A 532 -5.09 -19.98 2.97
N LYS A 533 -5.93 -20.81 3.61
CA LYS A 533 -7.35 -21.03 3.34
C LYS A 533 -8.14 -20.79 4.63
N LEU A 534 -8.92 -19.71 4.65
CA LEU A 534 -9.78 -19.29 5.76
C LEU A 534 -11.25 -19.56 5.40
N ASN A 535 -11.92 -20.34 6.24
CA ASN A 535 -13.35 -20.62 6.08
C ASN A 535 -14.22 -19.50 6.68
N LEU A 536 -14.96 -18.80 5.83
CA LEU A 536 -16.03 -17.86 6.23
C LEU A 536 -17.39 -18.30 5.63
N THR A 537 -17.64 -19.61 5.56
CA THR A 537 -18.86 -20.20 5.01
C THR A 537 -19.79 -20.78 6.08
N ASP A 538 -21.00 -21.22 5.69
CA ASP A 538 -21.89 -22.00 6.56
C ASP A 538 -21.61 -23.52 6.53
N GLU A 539 -20.53 -23.94 5.86
CA GLU A 539 -20.04 -25.32 5.87
C GLU A 539 -18.85 -25.48 6.84
N GLY A 540 -18.78 -26.63 7.51
CA GLY A 540 -17.69 -26.98 8.42
C GLY A 540 -17.57 -26.05 9.64
N VAL A 541 -16.34 -25.64 9.97
CA VAL A 541 -16.04 -24.81 11.15
C VAL A 541 -15.77 -23.37 10.72
N LEU A 542 -16.67 -22.45 11.06
CA LEU A 542 -16.49 -21.02 10.78
C LEU A 542 -15.21 -20.49 11.46
N PHE A 543 -14.46 -19.64 10.75
CA PHE A 543 -13.15 -19.11 11.15
C PHE A 543 -12.01 -20.14 11.23
N SER A 544 -12.17 -21.38 10.72
CA SER A 544 -11.04 -22.30 10.60
C SER A 544 -10.02 -21.78 9.58
N LEU A 545 -8.78 -21.60 10.00
CA LEU A 545 -7.65 -21.22 9.16
C LEU A 545 -6.75 -22.44 8.94
N ASN A 546 -6.37 -22.70 7.68
CA ASN A 546 -5.53 -23.83 7.31
C ASN A 546 -4.45 -23.41 6.31
N GLN A 547 -3.23 -23.95 6.46
CA GLN A 547 -2.16 -23.77 5.48
C GLN A 547 -2.37 -24.75 4.32
N VAL A 548 -2.31 -24.26 3.08
CA VAL A 548 -2.43 -25.04 1.84
C VAL A 548 -1.05 -25.38 1.28
N PHE A 549 -0.15 -24.40 1.29
CA PHE A 549 1.18 -24.50 0.67
C PHE A 549 2.19 -23.60 1.39
N ASP A 550 3.46 -24.00 1.38
CA ASP A 550 4.60 -23.25 1.89
C ASP A 550 5.65 -23.01 0.78
N ALA A 551 5.94 -21.75 0.48
CA ALA A 551 6.98 -21.35 -0.49
C ALA A 551 8.41 -21.57 0.03
N GLN A 552 8.56 -21.95 1.30
CA GLN A 552 9.82 -22.13 2.02
C GLN A 552 10.66 -20.85 1.99
N ALA A 553 10.04 -19.71 2.31
CA ALA A 553 10.72 -18.42 2.35
C ALA A 553 11.66 -18.32 3.55
N ASP A 554 12.87 -17.80 3.31
CA ASP A 554 13.87 -17.49 4.33
C ASP A 554 14.56 -16.15 4.02
N ASN A 555 15.26 -15.60 5.02
CA ASN A 555 15.84 -14.26 4.91
C ASN A 555 17.07 -14.13 3.99
N LEU A 556 17.54 -15.22 3.38
CA LEU A 556 18.58 -15.26 2.33
C LEU A 556 17.97 -15.45 0.94
N ASN A 557 16.97 -16.33 0.82
CA ASN A 557 16.30 -16.64 -0.45
C ASN A 557 15.32 -15.54 -0.89
N GLY A 558 14.85 -14.72 0.05
CA GLY A 558 14.10 -13.49 -0.26
C GLY A 558 12.71 -13.73 -0.84
N ARG A 559 12.15 -14.94 -0.71
CA ARG A 559 10.84 -15.35 -1.25
C ARG A 559 9.63 -14.76 -0.49
N TYR A 560 9.70 -13.50 -0.08
CA TYR A 560 8.61 -12.82 0.61
C TYR A 560 7.37 -12.63 -0.28
N SER A 561 6.18 -12.49 0.29
CA SER A 561 4.96 -12.10 -0.44
C SER A 561 4.23 -10.92 0.20
N TYR A 562 3.87 -9.95 -0.64
CA TYR A 562 3.21 -8.70 -0.22
C TYR A 562 1.87 -8.46 -0.91
N HIS A 563 1.58 -9.16 -2.01
CA HIS A 563 0.40 -8.93 -2.86
C HIS A 563 -0.63 -10.04 -2.72
N SER A 564 -1.91 -9.70 -2.91
CA SER A 564 -3.01 -10.67 -2.86
C SER A 564 -2.85 -11.79 -3.90
N VAL A 565 -3.17 -13.02 -3.52
CA VAL A 565 -3.26 -14.15 -4.45
C VAL A 565 -4.42 -13.97 -5.44
N THR A 566 -4.19 -14.34 -6.71
CA THR A 566 -5.18 -14.25 -7.78
C THR A 566 -5.71 -15.65 -8.15
N PRO A 567 -6.98 -15.96 -7.87
CA PRO A 567 -7.58 -17.24 -8.24
C PRO A 567 -8.03 -17.26 -9.71
N ALA A 568 -7.87 -18.40 -10.38
CA ALA A 568 -8.64 -18.73 -11.58
C ALA A 568 -9.02 -20.21 -11.63
N MET A 569 -10.03 -20.53 -12.45
CA MET A 569 -10.50 -21.90 -12.68
C MET A 569 -9.91 -22.44 -13.98
N GLY A 570 -9.21 -23.57 -13.93
CA GLY A 570 -8.67 -24.24 -15.10
C GLY A 570 -9.75 -24.87 -16.00
N SER A 571 -9.37 -25.21 -17.23
CA SER A 571 -10.21 -25.99 -18.15
C SER A 571 -10.54 -27.39 -17.59
N ASP A 572 -9.60 -27.93 -16.82
CA ASP A 572 -9.71 -29.12 -15.96
C ASP A 572 -10.68 -28.98 -14.77
N ASN A 573 -11.33 -27.82 -14.59
CA ASN A 573 -12.18 -27.49 -13.45
C ASN A 573 -11.45 -27.49 -12.08
N LYS A 574 -10.12 -27.39 -12.05
CA LYS A 574 -9.33 -27.20 -10.83
C LYS A 574 -9.10 -25.71 -10.56
N LEU A 575 -9.29 -25.31 -9.30
CA LEU A 575 -8.94 -23.96 -8.84
C LEU A 575 -7.42 -23.82 -8.75
N ARG A 576 -6.86 -22.74 -9.29
CA ARG A 576 -5.44 -22.38 -9.13
C ARG A 576 -5.30 -21.00 -8.49
N MET A 577 -4.28 -20.85 -7.66
CA MET A 577 -3.88 -19.58 -7.01
C MET A 577 -2.55 -19.12 -7.60
N PHE A 578 -2.55 -17.92 -8.17
CA PHE A 578 -1.36 -17.32 -8.78
C PHE A 578 -0.83 -16.17 -7.93
N TYR A 579 0.45 -16.23 -7.62
CA TYR A 579 1.22 -15.16 -6.99
C TYR A 579 2.71 -15.37 -7.26
N GLY A 580 3.53 -14.40 -6.85
CA GLY A 580 4.97 -14.48 -6.98
C GLY A 580 5.66 -13.96 -5.72
N THR A 581 6.98 -14.07 -5.71
CA THR A 581 7.79 -13.73 -4.53
C THR A 581 8.85 -12.66 -4.82
N GLY A 582 9.20 -11.90 -3.79
CA GLY A 582 10.27 -10.91 -3.84
C GLY A 582 10.26 -9.96 -2.65
N ASP A 583 11.44 -9.64 -2.11
CA ASP A 583 11.61 -8.64 -1.06
C ASP A 583 11.40 -7.21 -1.60
N LEU A 584 10.24 -6.60 -1.31
CA LEU A 584 9.96 -5.21 -1.67
C LEU A 584 10.69 -4.19 -0.78
N GLN A 585 11.12 -4.55 0.44
CA GLN A 585 11.96 -3.68 1.26
C GLN A 585 13.39 -3.59 0.72
N LYS A 586 13.84 -4.64 0.01
CA LYS A 586 15.18 -4.75 -0.60
C LYS A 586 15.11 -4.94 -2.11
N LEU A 587 14.19 -4.25 -2.77
CA LEU A 587 13.95 -4.33 -4.21
C LEU A 587 15.26 -4.24 -5.02
N MET A 588 16.12 -3.29 -4.64
CA MET A 588 17.43 -3.00 -5.24
C MET A 588 18.49 -4.11 -5.08
N SER A 589 18.37 -5.01 -4.10
CA SER A 589 19.47 -5.91 -3.73
C SER A 589 19.66 -7.00 -4.78
N GLY A 590 20.81 -6.99 -5.48
CA GLY A 590 21.21 -7.97 -6.49
C GLY A 590 21.89 -9.21 -5.92
N SER A 591 21.62 -9.58 -4.65
CA SER A 591 22.29 -10.69 -3.99
C SER A 591 22.03 -12.03 -4.69
N SER A 592 23.09 -12.77 -5.03
CA SER A 592 23.01 -14.07 -5.70
C SER A 592 22.38 -15.20 -4.87
N LYS A 593 22.03 -14.94 -3.60
CA LYS A 593 21.26 -15.85 -2.74
C LYS A 593 19.75 -15.74 -2.95
N ILE A 594 19.26 -14.62 -3.50
CA ILE A 594 17.85 -14.36 -3.73
C ILE A 594 17.35 -15.29 -4.85
N ASP A 595 16.34 -16.10 -4.56
CA ASP A 595 15.92 -17.25 -5.36
C ASP A 595 14.37 -17.29 -5.45
N ASN A 596 13.81 -16.35 -6.22
CA ASN A 596 12.38 -16.07 -6.29
C ASN A 596 11.59 -16.95 -7.27
N ARG A 597 10.26 -16.90 -7.17
CA ARG A 597 9.33 -17.72 -7.95
C ARG A 597 8.18 -16.93 -8.56
N LEU A 598 7.74 -17.38 -9.73
CA LEU A 598 6.34 -17.32 -10.15
C LEU A 598 5.66 -18.64 -9.72
N LEU A 599 4.45 -18.60 -9.19
CA LEU A 599 3.76 -19.76 -8.62
C LEU A 599 2.34 -19.91 -9.18
N GLY A 600 1.96 -21.14 -9.52
CA GLY A 600 0.59 -21.54 -9.88
C GLY A 600 0.13 -22.74 -9.06
N ILE A 601 -0.37 -22.47 -7.85
CA ILE A 601 -0.70 -23.50 -6.86
C ILE A 601 -2.09 -24.09 -7.13
N LYS A 602 -2.21 -25.41 -7.30
CA LYS A 602 -3.48 -26.10 -7.59
C LYS A 602 -4.20 -26.49 -6.29
N GLU A 603 -5.38 -25.94 -6.06
CA GLU A 603 -6.22 -26.36 -4.92
C GLU A 603 -6.94 -27.66 -5.27
N GLN A 604 -6.64 -28.71 -4.52
CA GLN A 604 -7.08 -30.08 -4.77
C GLN A 604 -8.45 -30.40 -4.18
N LYS A 605 -8.88 -29.67 -3.14
CA LYS A 605 -10.09 -29.98 -2.35
C LYS A 605 -11.24 -29.02 -2.60
N PHE A 606 -10.97 -27.82 -3.12
CA PHE A 606 -12.01 -26.87 -3.49
C PHE A 606 -13.09 -27.51 -4.39
N PRO A 607 -14.40 -27.37 -4.08
CA PRO A 607 -15.01 -26.41 -3.15
C PRO A 607 -15.03 -26.82 -1.67
N SER A 608 -14.70 -28.07 -1.32
CA SER A 608 -14.78 -28.52 0.08
C SER A 608 -13.92 -27.67 1.01
N ILE A 609 -14.40 -27.48 2.24
CA ILE A 609 -13.61 -26.95 3.35
C ILE A 609 -12.41 -27.84 3.68
N ASP A 610 -12.52 -29.16 3.44
CA ASP A 610 -11.48 -30.15 3.72
C ASP A 610 -10.11 -29.69 3.25
N THR A 611 -9.09 -30.00 4.05
CA THR A 611 -7.70 -29.68 3.74
C THR A 611 -6.91 -30.94 3.45
N ASN A 612 -6.01 -30.84 2.47
CA ASN A 612 -4.89 -31.75 2.35
C ASN A 612 -3.86 -31.41 3.43
N THR A 613 -2.93 -32.32 3.67
CA THR A 613 -1.62 -31.96 4.24
C THR A 613 -1.01 -30.83 3.42
N SER A 614 -0.56 -29.75 4.06
CA SER A 614 0.17 -28.67 3.36
C SER A 614 1.38 -29.25 2.64
N PHE A 615 1.59 -28.84 1.40
CA PHE A 615 2.77 -29.19 0.61
C PHE A 615 3.72 -27.98 0.49
N THR A 616 4.90 -28.19 -0.11
CA THR A 616 6.00 -27.21 -0.15
C THR A 616 6.39 -26.87 -1.58
N GLU A 617 7.21 -25.82 -1.78
CA GLU A 617 7.82 -25.44 -3.07
C GLU A 617 8.40 -26.65 -3.83
N SER A 618 9.05 -27.56 -3.11
CA SER A 618 9.64 -28.79 -3.66
C SER A 618 8.63 -29.76 -4.31
N SER A 619 7.33 -29.60 -4.03
CA SER A 619 6.23 -30.43 -4.55
C SER A 619 5.58 -29.86 -5.83
N LEU A 620 6.04 -28.72 -6.34
CA LEU A 620 5.57 -28.10 -7.57
C LEU A 620 6.44 -28.51 -8.76
N LEU A 621 5.80 -28.72 -9.92
CA LEU A 621 6.48 -28.96 -11.18
C LEU A 621 7.30 -27.73 -11.59
N ASP A 622 8.58 -27.92 -11.89
CA ASP A 622 9.51 -26.84 -12.24
C ASP A 622 9.57 -26.65 -13.76
N THR A 623 8.85 -25.64 -14.27
CA THR A 623 8.71 -25.37 -15.72
C THR A 623 9.69 -24.32 -16.22
N THR A 624 10.75 -24.03 -15.45
CA THR A 624 11.75 -23.01 -15.77
C THR A 624 12.46 -23.29 -17.10
N GLY A 625 12.08 -22.58 -18.15
CA GLY A 625 12.69 -22.68 -19.48
C GLY A 625 12.26 -23.88 -20.32
N ASP A 626 11.17 -24.59 -19.96
CA ASP A 626 10.59 -25.65 -20.77
C ASP A 626 9.14 -25.32 -21.18
N GLU A 627 8.99 -24.86 -22.42
CA GLU A 627 7.70 -24.54 -23.06
C GLU A 627 6.77 -25.75 -23.23
N LYS A 628 7.26 -26.99 -23.06
CA LYS A 628 6.51 -28.24 -23.30
C LYS A 628 6.10 -28.93 -22.01
N LEU A 629 6.68 -28.53 -20.88
CA LEU A 629 6.38 -29.10 -19.58
C LEU A 629 5.12 -28.45 -19.00
N CYS A 630 4.14 -29.27 -18.59
CA CYS A 630 2.84 -28.80 -18.13
C CYS A 630 2.32 -29.65 -16.97
N SER A 631 1.64 -29.01 -16.02
CA SER A 631 1.13 -29.66 -14.81
C SER A 631 -0.05 -30.60 -15.09
N ASP A 632 0.10 -31.89 -14.76
CA ASP A 632 -0.92 -32.92 -14.96
C ASP A 632 -1.95 -32.99 -13.79
N ASP A 633 -2.85 -33.98 -13.75
CA ASP A 633 -3.85 -34.09 -12.66
C ASP A 633 -3.25 -34.51 -11.29
N ASN A 634 -2.05 -35.09 -11.26
CA ASN A 634 -1.36 -35.56 -10.06
C ASN A 634 -0.54 -34.45 -9.38
N ASP A 635 0.02 -33.54 -10.18
CA ASP A 635 0.83 -32.41 -9.71
C ASP A 635 0.08 -31.47 -8.76
N GLN A 636 0.80 -30.87 -7.80
CA GLN A 636 0.25 -29.82 -6.94
C GLN A 636 0.22 -28.42 -7.57
N GLY A 637 0.65 -28.30 -8.82
CA GLY A 637 0.78 -27.03 -9.55
C GLY A 637 2.18 -26.87 -10.15
N TRP A 638 2.50 -25.66 -10.56
CA TRP A 638 3.77 -25.31 -11.21
C TRP A 638 4.51 -24.18 -10.51
N LYS A 639 5.82 -24.09 -10.77
CA LYS A 639 6.70 -22.98 -10.41
C LYS A 639 7.64 -22.63 -11.57
N VAL A 640 7.92 -21.34 -11.72
CA VAL A 640 9.02 -20.83 -12.56
C VAL A 640 10.03 -20.15 -11.64
N LYS A 641 11.31 -20.52 -11.76
CA LYS A 641 12.41 -19.88 -11.05
C LYS A 641 12.78 -18.58 -11.76
N LEU A 642 12.88 -17.51 -10.98
CA LEU A 642 13.44 -16.24 -11.44
C LEU A 642 14.98 -16.29 -11.39
N LYS A 643 15.63 -15.36 -12.09
CA LYS A 643 17.09 -15.18 -12.02
C LYS A 643 17.52 -14.81 -10.59
N PRO A 644 18.78 -15.07 -10.20
CA PRO A 644 19.31 -14.59 -8.93
C PRO A 644 19.13 -13.07 -8.79
N GLY A 645 18.56 -12.61 -7.67
CA GLY A 645 18.28 -11.18 -7.42
C GLY A 645 16.99 -10.63 -8.06
N GLU A 646 16.40 -11.31 -9.05
CA GLU A 646 15.14 -10.90 -9.70
C GLU A 646 13.93 -11.10 -8.75
N LYS A 647 12.93 -10.23 -8.83
CA LYS A 647 11.79 -10.15 -7.88
C LYS A 647 10.48 -9.89 -8.61
N VAL A 648 9.37 -10.41 -8.10
CA VAL A 648 8.02 -9.99 -8.53
C VAL A 648 7.61 -8.73 -7.78
N THR A 649 7.10 -7.72 -8.50
CA THR A 649 6.79 -6.38 -7.96
C THR A 649 5.29 -6.05 -7.95
N SER A 650 4.43 -7.00 -8.32
CA SER A 650 2.99 -6.76 -8.37
C SER A 650 2.13 -7.97 -8.02
N LYS A 651 0.84 -7.70 -7.82
CA LYS A 651 -0.20 -8.71 -7.96
C LYS A 651 -0.14 -9.35 -9.36
N ALA A 652 -0.33 -10.66 -9.44
CA ALA A 652 -0.48 -11.38 -10.70
C ALA A 652 -1.87 -11.10 -11.33
N MET A 653 -1.94 -10.78 -12.62
CA MET A 653 -3.21 -10.73 -13.36
C MET A 653 -3.42 -12.06 -14.12
N VAL A 654 -4.66 -12.52 -14.28
CA VAL A 654 -5.00 -13.65 -15.18
C VAL A 654 -5.96 -13.17 -16.27
N SER A 655 -5.69 -13.52 -17.53
CA SER A 655 -6.55 -13.20 -18.69
C SER A 655 -6.20 -14.05 -19.90
N TYR A 656 -7.17 -14.46 -20.72
CA TYR A 656 -6.97 -15.20 -21.99
C TYR A 656 -6.09 -16.47 -21.94
N GLY A 657 -5.99 -17.12 -20.78
CA GLY A 657 -5.16 -18.32 -20.55
C GLY A 657 -3.80 -18.00 -19.94
N THR A 658 -3.40 -16.73 -19.94
CA THR A 658 -2.09 -16.28 -19.48
C THR A 658 -2.18 -15.65 -18.09
N VAL A 659 -1.12 -15.82 -17.30
CA VAL A 659 -0.86 -15.14 -16.03
C VAL A 659 0.26 -14.12 -16.25
N PHE A 660 0.02 -12.87 -15.87
CA PHE A 660 0.89 -11.74 -16.12
C PHE A 660 1.53 -11.30 -14.80
N PHE A 661 2.86 -11.22 -14.78
CA PHE A 661 3.66 -10.83 -13.62
C PHE A 661 4.57 -9.65 -13.98
N SER A 662 4.52 -8.58 -13.17
CA SER A 662 5.55 -7.53 -13.19
C SER A 662 6.78 -8.01 -12.43
N LYS A 663 7.95 -7.82 -13.03
CA LYS A 663 9.24 -8.24 -12.48
C LYS A 663 10.24 -7.10 -12.47
N TYR A 664 11.19 -7.19 -11.55
CA TYR A 664 12.32 -6.29 -11.42
C TYR A 664 13.64 -7.08 -11.32
N GLU A 665 14.59 -6.75 -12.20
CA GLU A 665 15.92 -7.37 -12.28
C GLU A 665 16.99 -6.30 -11.96
N PRO A 666 17.66 -6.35 -10.79
CA PRO A 666 18.74 -5.43 -10.44
C PRO A 666 19.88 -5.49 -11.48
N LEU A 667 20.40 -4.33 -11.91
CA LEU A 667 21.51 -4.28 -12.87
C LEU A 667 22.88 -4.64 -12.27
N THR A 668 23.03 -4.51 -10.95
CA THR A 668 24.29 -4.71 -10.22
C THR A 668 24.07 -5.55 -8.97
N THR A 669 25.13 -6.21 -8.49
CA THR A 669 25.18 -6.76 -7.13
C THR A 669 25.24 -5.66 -6.07
N ASP A 670 25.76 -4.48 -6.43
CA ASP A 670 25.85 -3.31 -5.57
C ASP A 670 24.47 -2.67 -5.37
N GLU A 671 24.13 -2.30 -4.13
CA GLU A 671 22.78 -1.85 -3.74
C GLU A 671 22.47 -0.39 -4.12
N CYS A 672 22.68 -0.02 -5.39
CA CYS A 672 22.65 1.38 -5.84
C CYS A 672 22.17 1.65 -7.27
N ALA A 673 22.16 0.68 -8.19
CA ALA A 673 21.72 0.90 -9.57
C ALA A 673 20.23 0.56 -9.78
N LEU A 674 19.49 1.41 -10.51
CA LEU A 674 18.13 1.09 -10.96
C LEU A 674 18.15 -0.17 -11.83
N GLY A 675 17.25 -1.11 -11.51
CA GLY A 675 17.05 -2.35 -12.24
C GLY A 675 16.15 -2.20 -13.47
N LYS A 676 16.00 -3.30 -14.20
CA LYS A 676 15.06 -3.40 -15.31
C LYS A 676 13.66 -3.76 -14.84
N ALA A 677 12.65 -3.08 -15.37
CA ALA A 677 11.28 -3.53 -15.33
C ALA A 677 10.98 -4.49 -16.49
N SER A 678 10.20 -5.52 -16.24
CA SER A 678 9.63 -6.36 -17.32
C SER A 678 8.25 -6.92 -16.94
N ILE A 679 7.50 -7.34 -17.95
CA ILE A 679 6.27 -8.12 -17.76
C ILE A 679 6.42 -9.45 -18.47
N THR A 680 6.33 -10.55 -17.71
CA THR A 680 6.27 -11.92 -18.25
C THR A 680 4.84 -12.42 -18.23
N GLY A 681 4.41 -13.03 -19.34
CA GLY A 681 3.22 -13.85 -19.41
C GLY A 681 3.58 -15.34 -19.41
N VAL A 682 2.94 -16.13 -18.55
CA VAL A 682 3.06 -17.60 -18.53
C VAL A 682 1.69 -18.26 -18.70
N ASP A 683 1.60 -19.46 -19.27
CA ASP A 683 0.33 -20.19 -19.29
C ASP A 683 -0.14 -20.55 -17.87
N TYR A 684 -1.44 -20.36 -17.60
CA TYR A 684 -2.04 -20.56 -16.28
C TYR A 684 -2.15 -22.02 -15.83
N GLN A 685 -2.19 -23.00 -16.73
CA GLN A 685 -2.23 -24.42 -16.39
C GLN A 685 -0.83 -25.05 -16.35
N CYS A 686 0.07 -24.62 -17.23
CA CYS A 686 1.41 -25.20 -17.39
C CYS A 686 2.50 -24.46 -16.64
N GLY A 687 2.51 -23.12 -16.64
CA GLY A 687 3.66 -22.32 -16.18
C GLY A 687 4.78 -22.16 -17.21
N SER A 688 4.53 -22.50 -18.47
CA SER A 688 5.41 -22.22 -19.61
C SER A 688 5.42 -20.72 -19.92
N GLU A 689 6.56 -20.12 -20.26
CA GLU A 689 6.62 -18.72 -20.69
C GLU A 689 6.03 -18.54 -22.10
N GLU A 690 5.04 -17.67 -22.22
CA GLU A 690 4.40 -17.31 -23.49
C GLU A 690 5.08 -16.08 -24.13
N PHE A 691 5.55 -15.14 -23.30
CA PHE A 691 6.33 -13.97 -23.70
C PHE A 691 6.96 -13.27 -22.48
N THR A 692 8.00 -12.47 -22.73
CA THR A 692 8.45 -11.40 -21.84
C THR A 692 8.60 -10.09 -22.61
N VAL A 693 8.14 -8.99 -22.02
CA VAL A 693 8.37 -7.61 -22.53
C VAL A 693 9.35 -6.90 -21.59
N ASP A 694 10.53 -6.56 -22.08
CA ASP A 694 11.47 -5.64 -21.42
C ASP A 694 10.91 -4.21 -21.51
N LEU A 695 10.82 -3.53 -20.37
CA LEU A 695 10.28 -2.16 -20.24
C LEU A 695 11.36 -1.14 -19.87
N GLY A 696 12.64 -1.51 -19.97
CA GLY A 696 13.76 -0.61 -19.69
C GLY A 696 14.04 -0.44 -18.19
N ILE A 697 14.81 0.58 -17.85
CA ILE A 697 15.27 0.85 -16.49
C ILE A 697 14.15 1.54 -15.70
N GLY A 698 13.72 0.91 -14.60
CA GLY A 698 12.65 1.41 -13.76
C GLY A 698 11.87 0.34 -13.00
N ILE A 699 10.68 0.73 -12.53
CA ILE A 699 9.70 -0.10 -11.83
C ILE A 699 8.36 0.01 -12.58
N VAL A 700 7.65 -1.11 -12.72
CA VAL A 700 6.35 -1.19 -13.42
C VAL A 700 5.24 -1.63 -12.46
N THR A 701 4.05 -1.02 -12.58
CA THR A 701 2.85 -1.32 -11.77
C THR A 701 2.31 -2.73 -12.05
N ALA A 702 1.21 -3.14 -11.39
CA ALA A 702 0.51 -4.36 -11.81
C ALA A 702 -0.09 -4.18 -13.24
N PRO A 703 -0.06 -5.23 -14.07
CA PRO A 703 -0.66 -5.21 -15.40
C PRO A 703 -2.19 -5.19 -15.34
N ILE A 704 -2.79 -4.37 -16.19
CA ILE A 704 -4.25 -4.34 -16.42
C ILE A 704 -4.52 -4.65 -17.90
N ILE A 705 -5.53 -5.47 -18.18
CA ILE A 705 -5.92 -5.83 -19.55
C ILE A 705 -7.33 -5.34 -19.86
N TYR A 706 -7.44 -4.51 -20.90
CA TYR A 706 -8.72 -3.96 -21.37
C TYR A 706 -8.77 -3.85 -22.90
N ARG A 707 -9.90 -4.26 -23.50
CA ARG A 707 -10.12 -4.31 -24.96
C ARG A 707 -9.01 -5.02 -25.78
N GLY A 708 -8.28 -5.97 -25.17
CA GLY A 708 -7.18 -6.70 -25.83
C GLY A 708 -5.84 -5.96 -25.85
N LYS A 709 -5.69 -4.96 -24.98
CA LYS A 709 -4.44 -4.24 -24.73
C LYS A 709 -4.04 -4.38 -23.26
N LEU A 710 -2.74 -4.34 -23.03
CA LEU A 710 -2.10 -4.30 -21.72
C LEU A 710 -1.79 -2.84 -21.37
N TYR A 711 -2.01 -2.44 -20.13
CA TYR A 711 -1.75 -1.09 -19.60
C TYR A 711 -0.99 -1.22 -18.28
N VAL A 712 0.03 -0.38 -18.08
CA VAL A 712 0.81 -0.24 -16.84
C VAL A 712 1.29 1.19 -16.65
N GLY A 713 1.56 1.58 -15.41
CA GLY A 713 2.42 2.72 -15.11
C GLY A 713 3.90 2.31 -15.09
N ILE A 714 4.81 3.23 -15.42
CA ILE A 714 6.27 3.04 -15.29
C ILE A 714 6.95 4.22 -14.57
N SER A 715 7.95 3.92 -13.75
CA SER A 715 8.77 4.88 -12.97
C SER A 715 10.26 4.64 -13.16
N GLY A 716 11.04 5.70 -13.45
CA GLY A 716 12.51 5.67 -13.48
C GLY A 716 13.14 6.39 -14.68
N ASP A 717 14.47 6.31 -14.79
CA ASP A 717 15.27 6.96 -15.86
C ASP A 717 14.84 6.54 -17.28
N GLY A 718 14.17 5.39 -17.41
CA GLY A 718 13.48 4.92 -18.61
C GLY A 718 12.22 5.69 -18.98
N ILE A 719 11.95 6.88 -18.43
CA ILE A 719 10.85 7.72 -18.90
C ILE A 719 11.20 8.32 -20.28
N ASP A 720 12.30 9.05 -20.44
CA ASP A 720 12.61 9.74 -21.72
C ASP A 720 13.76 9.13 -22.52
N THR A 721 14.49 8.17 -21.96
CA THR A 721 15.56 7.42 -22.66
C THR A 721 15.09 6.08 -23.25
N PHE A 722 13.89 5.63 -22.91
CA PHE A 722 13.39 4.30 -23.26
C PHE A 722 12.92 4.19 -24.71
N LYS A 723 13.52 3.26 -25.44
CA LYS A 723 13.00 2.79 -26.73
C LYS A 723 11.81 1.85 -26.47
N LEU A 724 10.61 2.38 -26.63
CA LEU A 724 9.35 1.61 -26.63
C LEU A 724 9.45 0.34 -27.50
N PRO A 725 8.96 -0.83 -27.02
CA PRO A 725 8.76 -2.00 -27.84
C PRO A 725 7.84 -1.71 -29.02
N GLU A 726 8.01 -2.45 -30.13
CA GLU A 726 7.23 -2.20 -31.35
C GLU A 726 5.72 -2.37 -31.11
N GLY A 727 4.93 -1.37 -31.51
CA GLY A 727 3.48 -1.36 -31.31
C GLY A 727 3.02 -0.97 -29.89
N TRP A 728 3.93 -0.57 -28.99
CA TRP A 728 3.59 0.06 -27.72
C TRP A 728 3.59 1.59 -27.84
N ILE A 729 2.77 2.26 -27.01
CA ILE A 729 2.73 3.72 -26.87
C ILE A 729 2.99 4.11 -25.41
N LYS A 730 3.51 5.32 -25.22
CA LYS A 730 3.62 6.03 -23.93
C LYS A 730 2.69 7.25 -23.95
N LYS A 731 2.01 7.56 -22.83
CA LYS A 731 1.39 8.87 -22.56
C LYS A 731 1.59 9.21 -21.09
N ASP A 732 2.36 10.26 -20.81
CA ASP A 732 2.98 10.49 -19.51
C ASP A 732 3.65 9.17 -19.02
N ASN A 733 3.36 8.71 -17.80
CA ASN A 733 3.90 7.44 -17.29
C ASN A 733 3.04 6.21 -17.64
N LEU A 734 1.95 6.34 -18.40
CA LEU A 734 1.17 5.20 -18.88
C LEU A 734 1.82 4.59 -20.12
N LEU A 735 2.12 3.30 -20.05
CA LEU A 735 2.42 2.47 -21.21
C LEU A 735 1.18 1.66 -21.61
N MET A 736 0.94 1.56 -22.92
CA MET A 736 -0.08 0.67 -23.49
C MET A 736 0.49 -0.08 -24.68
N GLY A 737 0.22 -1.39 -24.78
CA GLY A 737 0.56 -2.18 -25.95
C GLY A 737 -0.21 -3.49 -26.07
N LYS A 738 0.22 -4.34 -26.99
CA LYS A 738 -0.25 -5.73 -27.09
C LYS A 738 0.78 -6.68 -26.47
N PRO A 739 0.37 -7.65 -25.66
CA PRO A 739 1.27 -8.63 -25.05
C PRO A 739 1.65 -9.79 -26.00
N GLY A 740 1.73 -9.54 -27.31
CA GLY A 740 2.02 -10.56 -28.33
C GLY A 740 0.83 -10.92 -29.24
N ASN A 741 0.90 -12.10 -29.87
CA ASN A 741 -0.08 -12.55 -30.86
C ASN A 741 -1.30 -13.23 -30.21
N LEU A 742 -2.29 -12.41 -29.85
CA LEU A 742 -3.57 -12.83 -29.24
C LEU A 742 -4.40 -13.83 -30.08
N ALA A 743 -4.06 -14.09 -31.34
CA ALA A 743 -4.88 -14.92 -32.23
C ALA A 743 -4.97 -16.40 -31.81
N ASN A 744 -3.94 -16.91 -31.10
CA ASN A 744 -3.90 -18.29 -30.61
C ASN A 744 -4.50 -18.45 -29.20
N TRP A 745 -4.71 -17.35 -28.48
CA TRP A 745 -5.04 -17.38 -27.06
C TRP A 745 -6.50 -17.78 -26.84
N GLN A 746 -6.72 -18.88 -26.13
CA GLN A 746 -8.06 -19.33 -25.80
C GLN A 746 -8.75 -18.30 -24.90
N SER A 747 -9.94 -17.85 -25.29
CA SER A 747 -10.68 -16.89 -24.49
C SER A 747 -11.12 -17.52 -23.16
N VAL A 748 -10.32 -17.32 -22.09
CA VAL A 748 -10.79 -17.49 -20.72
C VAL A 748 -12.11 -16.74 -20.61
N LYS A 749 -13.16 -17.47 -20.21
CA LYS A 749 -14.44 -16.88 -19.82
C LYS A 749 -14.24 -16.13 -18.52
N MET A 750 -13.66 -14.94 -18.63
CA MET A 750 -13.53 -13.99 -17.54
C MET A 750 -14.90 -13.82 -16.89
N LYS A 751 -15.02 -14.25 -15.64
CA LYS A 751 -16.11 -13.85 -14.75
C LYS A 751 -15.88 -12.47 -14.13
N SER A 752 -14.98 -11.66 -14.72
CA SER A 752 -15.20 -10.22 -14.74
C SER A 752 -16.47 -9.98 -15.57
N TRP A 753 -17.59 -9.85 -14.87
CA TRP A 753 -18.89 -9.72 -15.49
C TRP A 753 -18.91 -8.51 -16.42
N ARG A 754 -19.19 -8.71 -17.71
CA ARG A 754 -19.67 -7.59 -18.52
C ARG A 754 -21.01 -7.15 -17.96
N GLU A 755 -21.13 -5.88 -17.62
CA GLU A 755 -22.41 -5.20 -17.57
C GLU A 755 -22.95 -5.15 -19.00
N LYS A 756 -23.84 -6.09 -19.31
CA LYS A 756 -24.89 -5.86 -20.28
C LYS A 756 -26.08 -5.33 -19.51
N PHE A 757 -26.39 -4.06 -19.76
CA PHE A 757 -27.74 -3.54 -19.73
C PHE A 757 -28.59 -4.27 -20.79
#